data_AF-A0AAN8TVX6-F1
#
_entry.id   AF-A0AAN8TVX6-F1
#
_cell.length_a   1.000
_cell.length_b   1.000
_cell.length_c   1.000
_cell.angle_alpha   90.00
_cell.angle_beta   90.00
_cell.angle_gamma   90.00
#
_symmetry.space_group_name_H-M   'P 1'
#
loop_
_entity.id
_entity.type
_entity.pdbx_description
1 polymer ?
#
loop_
_entity_poly.entity_id
_entity_poly.type
_entity_poly.pdbx_seq_one_letter_code
_entity_poly.pdbx_strand_id
1 'polypeptide(L)'
;MEKHIFLLILLLVIQYYSVASSIETDQQALLLFQNLITSPNHFLANNWTKNTSFCTWFGVTCSPKRHRIVALEQFPIFGQFVLPQCSQSPDNSFHGGIPYDIGHVPSFGEMWRGPWYVPELRVLNLTNNSLTGMITPSVGNATKLLNFSLFGNRVGGNIPKEIGNLSQLAFLSLFDNQLTVGQIPPQLGKLSNLRQLSFDHNFNLIGRIPEAIFNISSFEVIDFSFNNLSGKIPITTGLHLPNLKGLNLGLNQLEGEIPLFITNASKLEIVALNDNFLTGTIPNNLENLHELRKLLLHHNQLTNEPRERELLLFNSLADCKMLKYLQVGFKLLNGVLPNSIGNLSPTIQNFEIGDAHINGLIPTGISNMSGLMTLDFQGNNLTGNIPSDVGKLKQLQGLYLTNNKLQGHVPEAVCHFSNLVKLFLNGNELSGLIPECLGNLSMLQKLFLGSNKFSSKFPLNLWKLSDLLYLSVSRNSIEGEVSSDIGELKAIVGLYLHSNHFSGVIPTRFGELQNLQYLDLSNNSFFGQIPLTFANLISLEVLNLSSNALSGTIPKSLEKLSYLKSNNVSFNDLEGVIPSGGVFANSTLQSFLGSKGLCGVHILEIPACAINNPGKQSNLKENKGKSKDVEKLWLCVQRHIVWGTAVAIKVLDLENEQVCKRFDTECKVMRNVRHRYLVSVITTCSSDYIRAFVLQFMPNGSLENWLYREDLHLNLHQRVTVMLDAAMAVEYLHHGHVTPIVHCDLKPANILLDEDMVAHVGDFGISKILAISKSMAYTETLGTLGYIAPVGLTRDQKTSDAGLPVDAVDEVFAFPVQNELLALLNALNIYIL
;
A
#
# COMPACT_ATOMS: atom_id res chain seq x y z
N MET A 1 -14.68 -82.37 -15.58
CA MET A 1 -13.54 -81.54 -16.02
C MET A 1 -13.99 -80.36 -16.90
N GLU A 2 -14.82 -80.59 -17.91
CA GLU A 2 -15.23 -79.54 -18.88
C GLU A 2 -15.96 -78.32 -18.26
N LYS A 3 -16.83 -78.52 -17.26
CA LYS A 3 -17.51 -77.40 -16.57
C LYS A 3 -16.56 -76.48 -15.80
N HIS A 4 -15.44 -77.00 -15.28
CA HIS A 4 -14.45 -76.19 -14.57
C HIS A 4 -13.53 -75.44 -15.54
N ILE A 5 -13.22 -76.02 -16.70
CA ILE A 5 -12.45 -75.37 -17.76
C ILE A 5 -13.26 -74.21 -18.36
N PHE A 6 -14.56 -74.39 -18.60
CA PHE A 6 -15.43 -73.32 -19.09
C PHE A 6 -15.56 -72.16 -18.09
N LEU A 7 -15.67 -72.45 -16.79
CA LEU A 7 -15.70 -71.43 -15.75
C LEU A 7 -14.36 -70.67 -15.64
N LEU A 8 -13.23 -71.37 -15.79
CA LEU A 8 -11.89 -70.78 -15.76
C LEU A 8 -11.66 -69.88 -16.99
N ILE A 9 -12.10 -70.32 -18.18
CA ILE A 9 -12.02 -69.52 -19.41
C ILE A 9 -12.95 -68.30 -19.30
N LEU A 10 -14.17 -68.45 -18.78
CA LEU A 10 -15.07 -67.32 -18.57
C LEU A 10 -14.49 -66.32 -17.56
N LEU A 11 -13.88 -66.79 -16.47
CA LEU A 11 -13.20 -65.93 -15.49
C LEU A 11 -11.98 -65.22 -16.09
N LEU A 12 -11.17 -65.91 -16.91
CA LEU A 12 -10.03 -65.32 -17.61
C LEU A 12 -10.46 -64.32 -18.69
N VAL A 13 -11.56 -64.59 -19.40
CA VAL A 13 -12.16 -63.67 -20.39
C VAL A 13 -12.76 -62.46 -19.69
N ILE A 14 -13.46 -62.62 -18.56
CA ILE A 14 -13.95 -61.50 -17.74
C ILE A 14 -12.78 -60.69 -17.17
N GLN A 15 -11.72 -61.34 -16.70
CA GLN A 15 -10.49 -60.65 -16.26
C GLN A 15 -9.85 -59.88 -17.42
N TYR A 16 -9.71 -60.49 -18.59
CA TYR A 16 -9.14 -59.88 -19.79
C TYR A 16 -9.98 -58.69 -20.28
N TYR A 17 -11.30 -58.81 -20.37
CA TYR A 17 -12.21 -57.71 -20.75
C TYR A 17 -12.29 -56.61 -19.67
N SER A 18 -12.20 -56.94 -18.38
CA SER A 18 -12.13 -55.91 -17.32
C SER A 18 -10.79 -55.16 -17.36
N VAL A 19 -9.69 -55.84 -17.69
CA VAL A 19 -8.36 -55.23 -17.80
C VAL A 19 -8.28 -54.38 -19.07
N ALA A 20 -8.77 -54.88 -20.20
CA ALA A 20 -8.82 -54.17 -21.48
C ALA A 20 -9.70 -52.90 -21.43
N SER A 21 -10.93 -52.99 -20.88
CA SER A 21 -11.80 -51.81 -20.72
C SER A 21 -11.23 -50.77 -19.75
N SER A 22 -10.41 -51.20 -18.76
CA SER A 22 -9.79 -50.30 -17.78
C SER A 22 -8.49 -49.62 -18.26
N ILE A 23 -7.86 -50.15 -19.32
CA ILE A 23 -6.66 -49.57 -19.94
C ILE A 23 -7.06 -48.51 -20.98
N GLU A 24 -8.14 -48.74 -21.72
CA GLU A 24 -8.72 -47.74 -22.62
C GLU A 24 -9.20 -46.49 -21.86
N THR A 25 -9.72 -46.64 -20.64
CA THR A 25 -10.13 -45.50 -19.80
C THR A 25 -8.97 -44.59 -19.38
N ASP A 26 -7.80 -45.17 -19.07
CA ASP A 26 -6.62 -44.41 -18.64
C ASP A 26 -6.06 -43.54 -19.80
N GLN A 27 -5.95 -44.14 -20.99
CA GLN A 27 -5.48 -43.46 -22.19
C GLN A 27 -6.46 -42.36 -22.63
N GLN A 28 -7.77 -42.66 -22.65
CA GLN A 28 -8.79 -41.67 -23.01
C GLN A 28 -8.81 -40.48 -22.03
N ALA A 29 -8.68 -40.74 -20.73
CA ALA A 29 -8.66 -39.70 -19.70
C ALA A 29 -7.51 -38.70 -19.90
N LEU A 30 -6.30 -39.18 -20.19
CA LEU A 30 -5.16 -38.29 -20.45
C LEU A 30 -5.20 -37.62 -21.84
N LEU A 31 -5.75 -38.26 -22.87
CA LEU A 31 -5.95 -37.59 -24.18
C LEU A 31 -7.00 -36.48 -24.10
N LEU A 32 -8.05 -36.65 -23.28
CA LEU A 32 -8.99 -35.56 -22.98
C LEU A 32 -8.31 -34.41 -22.25
N PHE A 33 -7.43 -34.72 -21.30
CA PHE A 33 -6.62 -33.71 -20.61
C PHE A 33 -5.66 -32.98 -21.55
N GLN A 34 -5.00 -33.71 -22.46
CA GLN A 34 -4.09 -33.16 -23.45
C GLN A 34 -4.77 -32.11 -24.35
N ASN A 35 -6.03 -32.33 -24.74
CA ASN A 35 -6.80 -31.37 -25.53
C ASN A 35 -7.04 -30.03 -24.81
N LEU A 36 -6.85 -30.00 -23.49
CA LEU A 36 -7.12 -28.84 -22.63
C LEU A 36 -5.84 -28.09 -22.24
N ILE A 37 -4.65 -28.61 -22.58
CA ILE A 37 -3.35 -28.05 -22.21
C ILE A 37 -2.48 -27.86 -23.47
N THR A 38 -1.58 -26.88 -23.44
CA THR A 38 -0.56 -26.71 -24.49
C THR A 38 0.83 -26.89 -23.89
N SER A 39 1.77 -27.35 -24.70
CA SER A 39 3.17 -27.46 -24.30
C SER A 39 4.06 -26.64 -25.24
N PRO A 40 5.20 -26.10 -24.78
CA PRO A 40 6.20 -25.50 -25.65
C PRO A 40 6.53 -26.39 -26.85
N ASN A 41 6.63 -25.82 -28.04
CA ASN A 41 6.93 -26.57 -29.28
C ASN A 41 5.98 -27.75 -29.57
N HIS A 42 4.78 -27.78 -28.98
CA HIS A 42 3.79 -28.87 -29.11
C HIS A 42 4.34 -30.28 -28.81
N PHE A 43 5.38 -30.42 -27.98
CA PHE A 43 5.98 -31.74 -27.70
C PHE A 43 4.99 -32.75 -27.12
N LEU A 44 4.00 -32.32 -26.32
CA LEU A 44 2.96 -33.21 -25.80
C LEU A 44 2.07 -33.75 -26.92
N ALA A 45 1.72 -32.94 -27.93
CA ALA A 45 0.92 -33.37 -29.08
C ALA A 45 1.61 -34.49 -29.87
N ASN A 46 2.95 -34.45 -29.92
CA ASN A 46 3.76 -35.46 -30.61
C ASN A 46 4.06 -36.69 -29.75
N ASN A 47 3.97 -36.58 -28.42
CA ASN A 47 4.34 -37.64 -27.50
C ASN A 47 3.12 -38.45 -27.00
N TRP A 48 2.07 -37.76 -26.57
CA TRP A 48 0.82 -38.37 -26.10
C TRP A 48 -0.07 -38.63 -27.30
N THR A 49 0.02 -39.83 -27.88
CA THR A 49 -0.74 -40.19 -29.08
C THR A 49 -1.45 -41.53 -28.88
N LYS A 50 -2.55 -41.76 -29.61
CA LYS A 50 -3.27 -43.05 -29.56
C LYS A 50 -2.38 -44.26 -29.93
N ASN A 51 -1.30 -44.04 -30.67
CA ASN A 51 -0.46 -45.08 -31.23
C ASN A 51 0.78 -45.41 -30.38
N THR A 52 1.05 -44.63 -29.32
CA THR A 52 2.16 -44.86 -28.38
C THR A 52 1.64 -45.33 -27.04
N SER A 53 2.40 -46.20 -26.35
CA SER A 53 2.03 -46.66 -25.00
C SER A 53 2.07 -45.49 -24.01
N PHE A 54 0.99 -45.27 -23.27
CA PHE A 54 0.92 -44.15 -22.32
C PHE A 54 1.93 -44.26 -21.17
N CYS A 55 2.47 -45.45 -20.89
CA CYS A 55 3.55 -45.61 -19.91
C CYS A 55 4.91 -45.10 -20.40
N THR A 56 5.02 -44.76 -21.69
CA THR A 56 6.20 -44.12 -22.28
C THR A 56 5.99 -42.62 -22.48
N TRP A 57 4.81 -42.11 -22.13
CA TRP A 57 4.51 -40.70 -22.26
C TRP A 57 5.29 -39.87 -21.26
N PHE A 58 5.75 -38.71 -21.71
CA PHE A 58 6.51 -37.79 -20.88
C PHE A 58 5.67 -37.35 -19.69
N GLY A 59 6.25 -37.47 -18.49
CA GLY A 59 5.58 -37.13 -17.23
C GLY A 59 4.55 -38.14 -16.73
N VAL A 60 4.33 -39.27 -17.42
CA VAL A 60 3.40 -40.32 -16.99
C VAL A 60 4.18 -41.48 -16.36
N THR A 61 3.81 -41.86 -15.14
CA THR A 61 4.35 -43.07 -14.50
C THR A 61 3.28 -44.14 -14.38
N CYS A 62 3.63 -45.37 -14.76
CA CYS A 62 2.75 -46.52 -14.64
C CYS A 62 3.17 -47.49 -13.53
N SER A 63 2.19 -48.20 -12.98
CA SER A 63 2.42 -49.30 -12.05
C SER A 63 3.18 -50.46 -12.72
N PRO A 64 4.21 -51.03 -12.07
CA PRO A 64 5.08 -52.04 -12.68
C PRO A 64 4.39 -53.38 -12.95
N LYS A 65 3.29 -53.68 -12.26
CA LYS A 65 2.59 -54.99 -12.37
C LYS A 65 1.37 -54.96 -13.29
N ARG A 66 0.70 -53.81 -13.41
CA ARG A 66 -0.60 -53.70 -14.10
C ARG A 66 -0.60 -52.68 -15.23
N HIS A 67 0.51 -51.97 -15.45
CA HIS A 67 0.66 -50.91 -16.46
C HIS A 67 -0.47 -49.87 -16.42
N ARG A 68 -0.98 -49.57 -15.22
CA ARG A 68 -1.98 -48.53 -14.96
C ARG A 68 -1.29 -47.24 -14.56
N ILE A 69 -1.84 -46.09 -14.95
CA ILE A 69 -1.26 -44.77 -14.63
C ILE A 69 -1.38 -44.53 -13.12
N VAL A 70 -0.24 -44.23 -12.47
CA VAL A 70 -0.16 -43.97 -11.02
C VAL A 70 0.38 -42.59 -10.68
N ALA A 71 1.10 -41.93 -11.58
CA ALA A 71 1.57 -40.57 -11.36
C ALA A 71 1.56 -39.75 -12.65
N LEU A 72 1.28 -38.46 -12.50
CA LEU A 72 1.44 -37.45 -13.53
C LEU A 72 2.28 -36.31 -12.95
N GLU A 73 3.54 -36.19 -13.37
CA GLU A 73 4.52 -35.30 -12.74
C GLU A 73 5.48 -34.65 -13.76
N GLN A 74 5.92 -33.43 -13.47
CA GLN A 74 7.15 -32.79 -14.00
C GLN A 74 7.26 -32.66 -15.53
N PHE A 75 6.41 -31.84 -16.14
CA PHE A 75 6.61 -31.41 -17.53
C PHE A 75 6.08 -30.00 -17.79
N PRO A 76 6.81 -29.18 -18.59
CA PRO A 76 6.45 -27.78 -18.80
C PRO A 76 5.22 -27.68 -19.71
N ILE A 77 4.16 -27.07 -19.17
CA ILE A 77 2.89 -26.85 -19.85
C ILE A 77 2.38 -25.42 -19.59
N PHE A 78 1.72 -24.85 -20.58
CA PHE A 78 1.10 -23.53 -20.52
C PHE A 78 -0.32 -23.64 -21.10
N GLY A 79 -1.31 -22.93 -20.53
CA GLY A 79 -2.67 -23.03 -21.04
C GLY A 79 -3.58 -21.89 -20.60
N GLN A 80 -4.14 -21.18 -21.59
CA GLN A 80 -5.21 -20.17 -21.44
C GLN A 80 -6.39 -20.54 -22.34
N PHE A 81 -7.60 -20.30 -21.83
CA PHE A 81 -8.86 -20.50 -22.56
C PHE A 81 -8.96 -19.53 -23.75
N VAL A 82 -9.16 -20.06 -24.96
CA VAL A 82 -9.72 -19.32 -26.09
C VAL A 82 -11.23 -19.26 -25.90
N LEU A 83 -11.76 -18.10 -25.51
CA LEU A 83 -13.15 -17.78 -25.83
C LEU A 83 -13.16 -17.28 -27.29
N PRO A 84 -14.06 -17.75 -28.16
CA PRO A 84 -14.50 -16.92 -29.28
C PRO A 84 -15.13 -15.65 -28.68
N GLN A 85 -14.71 -14.49 -29.14
CA GLN A 85 -15.37 -13.24 -28.81
C GLN A 85 -16.84 -13.33 -29.24
N CYS A 86 -17.78 -13.20 -28.30
CA CYS A 86 -19.09 -12.67 -28.62
C CYS A 86 -18.95 -11.15 -28.69
N SER A 87 -18.68 -10.64 -29.88
CA SER A 87 -18.96 -9.24 -30.22
C SER A 87 -20.47 -9.05 -30.18
N GLN A 88 -20.97 -8.39 -29.13
CA GLN A 88 -22.23 -7.66 -29.24
C GLN A 88 -21.92 -6.29 -29.84
N SER A 89 -22.22 -6.15 -31.14
CA SER A 89 -22.79 -4.92 -31.66
C SER A 89 -23.88 -5.28 -32.69
N PRO A 90 -25.00 -4.55 -32.73
CA PRO A 90 -26.13 -4.83 -33.59
C PRO A 90 -25.87 -4.29 -34.99
N ASP A 91 -25.98 -5.12 -36.03
CA ASP A 91 -26.75 -4.80 -37.25
C ASP A 91 -26.55 -5.84 -38.38
N ASN A 92 -27.71 -6.30 -38.86
CA ASN A 92 -28.11 -6.65 -40.23
C ASN A 92 -27.19 -7.42 -41.21
N SER A 93 -27.75 -8.57 -41.62
CA SER A 93 -27.68 -9.22 -42.93
C SER A 93 -26.36 -9.88 -43.36
N PHE A 94 -26.34 -11.22 -43.42
CA PHE A 94 -26.40 -11.96 -44.68
C PHE A 94 -26.52 -13.48 -44.42
N HIS A 95 -27.26 -14.14 -45.32
CA HIS A 95 -27.63 -15.55 -45.33
C HIS A 95 -26.44 -16.50 -45.51
N GLY A 96 -26.52 -17.69 -44.87
CA GLY A 96 -25.76 -18.86 -45.34
C GLY A 96 -25.51 -19.94 -44.29
N GLY A 97 -26.41 -20.94 -44.23
CA GLY A 97 -26.11 -22.34 -43.92
C GLY A 97 -25.47 -22.69 -42.58
N ILE A 98 -26.29 -23.17 -41.64
CA ILE A 98 -25.86 -24.04 -40.54
C ILE A 98 -25.64 -25.45 -41.11
N PRO A 99 -24.51 -26.13 -40.87
CA PRO A 99 -24.48 -27.57 -40.74
C PRO A 99 -24.63 -27.95 -39.27
N TYR A 100 -25.72 -28.66 -38.98
CA TYR A 100 -25.89 -29.48 -37.79
C TYR A 100 -24.69 -30.46 -37.66
N ASP A 101 -23.82 -30.26 -36.67
CA ASP A 101 -23.22 -31.31 -35.83
C ASP A 101 -22.10 -30.73 -34.95
N ILE A 102 -22.48 -30.10 -33.83
CA ILE A 102 -21.62 -30.02 -32.65
C ILE A 102 -22.50 -30.38 -31.46
N GLY A 103 -22.42 -31.65 -31.05
CA GLY A 103 -23.02 -32.13 -29.81
C GLY A 103 -22.44 -31.38 -28.61
N HIS A 104 -23.34 -30.94 -27.72
CA HIS A 104 -23.07 -30.52 -26.35
C HIS A 104 -21.87 -29.59 -26.14
N VAL A 105 -22.13 -28.28 -26.22
CA VAL A 105 -21.26 -27.26 -25.62
C VAL A 105 -21.34 -27.38 -24.09
N PRO A 106 -20.24 -27.67 -23.37
CA PRO A 106 -20.27 -27.64 -21.91
C PRO A 106 -20.36 -26.19 -21.43
N SER A 107 -21.26 -25.94 -20.48
CA SER A 107 -21.44 -24.64 -19.82
C SER A 107 -20.18 -24.20 -19.06
N PHE A 108 -20.04 -22.88 -18.91
CA PHE A 108 -19.04 -22.15 -18.12
C PHE A 108 -18.49 -22.94 -16.91
N GLY A 109 -17.17 -23.21 -16.89
CA GLY A 109 -16.44 -23.65 -15.70
C GLY A 109 -15.64 -24.97 -15.79
N GLU A 110 -15.60 -25.64 -16.93
CA GLU A 110 -14.98 -26.97 -17.04
C GLU A 110 -13.59 -26.93 -17.70
N MET A 111 -12.52 -26.97 -16.89
CA MET A 111 -11.14 -27.07 -17.42
C MET A 111 -10.42 -28.39 -17.08
N TRP A 112 -10.92 -29.21 -16.15
CA TRP A 112 -10.26 -30.45 -15.73
C TRP A 112 -11.12 -31.69 -16.00
N ARG A 113 -11.39 -31.99 -17.27
CA ARG A 113 -11.94 -33.29 -17.68
C ARG A 113 -10.78 -34.20 -18.08
N GLY A 114 -10.32 -35.07 -17.18
CA GLY A 114 -9.30 -36.06 -17.55
C GLY A 114 -8.57 -36.69 -16.38
N PRO A 115 -7.67 -35.96 -15.68
CA PRO A 115 -6.77 -36.56 -14.70
C PRO A 115 -7.53 -37.26 -13.55
N TRP A 116 -8.68 -36.71 -13.15
CA TRP A 116 -9.51 -37.24 -12.06
C TRP A 116 -10.15 -38.59 -12.35
N TYR A 117 -10.27 -38.97 -13.63
CA TYR A 117 -10.90 -40.22 -14.07
C TYR A 117 -9.91 -41.38 -14.18
N VAL A 118 -8.62 -41.13 -13.93
CA VAL A 118 -7.58 -42.17 -13.85
C VAL A 118 -7.73 -42.90 -12.51
N PRO A 119 -8.23 -44.14 -12.46
CA PRO A 119 -8.65 -44.79 -11.21
C PRO A 119 -7.49 -45.15 -10.28
N GLU A 120 -6.29 -45.33 -10.82
CA GLU A 120 -5.08 -45.72 -10.08
C GLU A 120 -4.16 -44.54 -9.76
N LEU A 121 -4.58 -43.29 -10.04
CA LEU A 121 -3.75 -42.10 -9.85
C LEU A 121 -3.46 -41.87 -8.36
N ARG A 122 -2.16 -41.80 -8.03
CA ARG A 122 -1.63 -41.57 -6.68
C ARG A 122 -0.92 -40.25 -6.54
N VAL A 123 -0.29 -39.76 -7.61
CA VAL A 123 0.37 -38.46 -7.60
C VAL A 123 -0.07 -37.61 -8.78
N LEU A 124 -0.50 -36.39 -8.50
CA LEU A 124 -0.72 -35.36 -9.49
C LEU A 124 0.11 -34.14 -9.10
N ASN A 125 1.15 -33.86 -9.87
CA ASN A 125 2.09 -32.78 -9.61
C ASN A 125 2.34 -31.98 -10.89
N LEU A 126 1.63 -30.86 -11.05
CA LEU A 126 1.68 -29.99 -12.24
C LEU A 126 2.15 -28.58 -11.88
N THR A 127 3.14 -28.47 -11.00
CA THR A 127 3.58 -27.20 -10.40
C THR A 127 4.41 -26.34 -11.34
N ASN A 128 4.48 -25.03 -11.05
CA ASN A 128 5.28 -24.04 -11.80
C ASN A 128 4.97 -24.01 -13.30
N ASN A 129 3.68 -24.02 -13.63
CA ASN A 129 3.18 -23.91 -15.00
C ASN A 129 2.32 -22.65 -15.12
N SER A 130 1.71 -22.39 -16.28
CA SER A 130 0.71 -21.31 -16.40
C SER A 130 -0.70 -21.86 -16.58
N LEU A 131 -1.09 -22.81 -15.72
CA LEU A 131 -2.40 -23.44 -15.80
C LEU A 131 -3.53 -22.50 -15.34
N THR A 132 -4.54 -22.42 -16.22
CA THR A 132 -5.87 -21.79 -16.13
C THR A 132 -6.82 -22.24 -15.02
N GLY A 133 -8.05 -21.72 -15.01
CA GLY A 133 -9.28 -22.48 -14.68
C GLY A 133 -9.52 -22.81 -13.21
N MET A 134 -10.50 -23.67 -12.92
CA MET A 134 -10.93 -24.01 -11.56
C MET A 134 -10.87 -25.51 -11.30
N ILE A 135 -10.51 -25.93 -10.08
CA ILE A 135 -10.59 -27.35 -9.68
C ILE A 135 -12.06 -27.76 -9.64
N THR A 136 -12.44 -28.79 -10.39
CA THR A 136 -13.83 -29.26 -10.49
C THR A 136 -14.18 -30.24 -9.37
N PRO A 137 -15.44 -30.32 -8.90
CA PRO A 137 -15.90 -31.31 -7.91
C PRO A 137 -15.56 -32.77 -8.25
N SER A 138 -15.41 -33.09 -9.54
CA SER A 138 -14.99 -34.41 -10.02
C SER A 138 -13.61 -34.85 -9.53
N VAL A 139 -12.79 -33.95 -8.97
CA VAL A 139 -11.54 -34.29 -8.26
C VAL A 139 -11.77 -35.36 -7.19
N GLY A 140 -12.95 -35.37 -6.54
CA GLY A 140 -13.31 -36.37 -5.53
C GLY A 140 -13.36 -37.82 -6.03
N ASN A 141 -13.34 -38.06 -7.35
CA ASN A 141 -13.30 -39.41 -7.92
C ASN A 141 -11.90 -40.05 -7.84
N ALA A 142 -10.84 -39.26 -7.69
CA ALA A 142 -9.45 -39.72 -7.64
C ALA A 142 -9.08 -40.31 -6.25
N THR A 143 -9.88 -41.24 -5.73
CA THR A 143 -9.82 -41.73 -4.33
C THR A 143 -8.49 -42.38 -3.90
N LYS A 144 -7.59 -42.69 -4.84
CA LYS A 144 -6.24 -43.23 -4.58
C LYS A 144 -5.14 -42.17 -4.51
N LEU A 145 -5.49 -40.89 -4.68
CA LEU A 145 -4.54 -39.78 -4.68
C LEU A 145 -3.90 -39.62 -3.29
N LEU A 146 -2.57 -39.65 -3.27
CA LEU A 146 -1.71 -39.48 -2.11
C LEU A 146 -1.10 -38.08 -2.08
N ASN A 147 -0.72 -37.55 -3.25
CA ASN A 147 -0.11 -36.23 -3.39
C ASN A 147 -0.81 -35.45 -4.50
N PHE A 148 -1.32 -34.28 -4.15
CA PHE A 148 -1.96 -33.35 -5.06
C PHE A 148 -1.31 -31.98 -4.96
N SER A 149 -0.59 -31.59 -6.02
CA SER A 149 0.16 -30.33 -6.07
C SER A 149 -0.07 -29.57 -7.37
N LEU A 150 -0.56 -28.34 -7.26
CA LEU A 150 -0.76 -27.39 -8.37
C LEU A 150 -0.10 -26.04 -8.10
N PHE A 151 0.84 -25.94 -7.16
CA PHE A 151 1.43 -24.66 -6.80
C PHE A 151 2.12 -23.93 -7.97
N GLY A 152 2.20 -22.60 -7.89
CA GLY A 152 2.89 -21.78 -8.90
C GLY A 152 2.17 -21.81 -10.25
N ASN A 153 0.85 -21.66 -10.23
CA ASN A 153 -0.01 -21.64 -11.42
C ASN A 153 -0.96 -20.44 -11.35
N ARG A 154 -1.97 -20.39 -12.23
CA ARG A 154 -3.01 -19.37 -12.24
C ARG A 154 -4.39 -20.00 -12.08
N VAL A 155 -4.48 -21.07 -11.27
CA VAL A 155 -5.74 -21.77 -10.98
C VAL A 155 -6.56 -20.91 -10.04
N GLY A 156 -7.80 -20.61 -10.43
CA GLY A 156 -8.76 -19.83 -9.64
C GLY A 156 -9.99 -20.62 -9.19
N GLY A 157 -11.03 -19.89 -8.80
CA GLY A 157 -12.26 -20.48 -8.25
C GLY A 157 -12.12 -20.96 -6.81
N ASN A 158 -12.96 -21.93 -6.43
CA ASN A 158 -13.08 -22.43 -5.05
C ASN A 158 -12.36 -23.76 -4.89
N ILE A 159 -11.89 -24.02 -3.67
CA ILE A 159 -11.45 -25.37 -3.27
C ILE A 159 -12.71 -26.26 -3.15
N PRO A 160 -12.88 -27.32 -3.95
CA PRO A 160 -14.07 -28.16 -3.89
C PRO A 160 -14.14 -28.96 -2.60
N LYS A 161 -15.31 -29.02 -1.97
CA LYS A 161 -15.54 -29.82 -0.75
C LYS A 161 -15.32 -31.32 -0.99
N GLU A 162 -15.45 -31.77 -2.24
CA GLU A 162 -15.25 -33.14 -2.70
C GLU A 162 -13.79 -33.62 -2.57
N ILE A 163 -12.82 -32.71 -2.40
CA ILE A 163 -11.45 -33.08 -1.99
C ILE A 163 -11.47 -33.84 -0.66
N GLY A 164 -12.46 -33.59 0.20
CA GLY A 164 -12.68 -34.36 1.43
C GLY A 164 -13.00 -35.85 1.22
N ASN A 165 -13.25 -36.31 -0.01
CA ASN A 165 -13.43 -37.73 -0.34
C ASN A 165 -12.10 -38.46 -0.59
N LEU A 166 -10.98 -37.74 -0.69
CA LEU A 166 -9.66 -38.29 -1.00
C LEU A 166 -8.98 -38.87 0.25
N SER A 167 -9.55 -39.91 0.84
CA SER A 167 -9.14 -40.44 2.16
C SER A 167 -7.68 -40.88 2.29
N GLN A 168 -6.97 -41.13 1.17
CA GLN A 168 -5.54 -41.48 1.16
C GLN A 168 -4.61 -40.27 1.03
N LEU A 169 -5.15 -39.06 0.81
CA LEU A 169 -4.37 -37.86 0.55
C LEU A 169 -3.50 -37.51 1.76
N ALA A 170 -2.19 -37.42 1.52
CA ALA A 170 -1.17 -37.07 2.50
C ALA A 170 -0.60 -35.66 2.27
N PHE A 171 -0.58 -35.19 1.03
CA PHE A 171 -0.05 -33.87 0.66
C PHE A 171 -1.02 -33.15 -0.26
N LEU A 172 -1.43 -31.94 0.15
CA LEU A 172 -2.23 -31.04 -0.67
C LEU A 172 -1.57 -29.65 -0.70
N SER A 173 -1.13 -29.24 -1.88
CA SER A 173 -0.43 -27.97 -2.10
C SER A 173 -1.02 -27.20 -3.27
N LEU A 174 -1.68 -26.08 -2.96
CA LEU A 174 -2.29 -25.17 -3.93
C LEU A 174 -1.78 -23.73 -3.75
N PHE A 175 -0.57 -23.55 -3.22
CA PHE A 175 -0.02 -22.22 -2.99
C PHE A 175 0.34 -21.48 -4.29
N ASP A 176 0.49 -20.16 -4.23
CA ASP A 176 0.84 -19.31 -5.39
C ASP A 176 -0.08 -19.58 -6.59
N ASN A 177 -1.37 -19.30 -6.39
CA ASN A 177 -2.46 -19.48 -7.35
C ASN A 177 -3.47 -18.30 -7.23
N GLN A 178 -4.61 -18.37 -7.91
CA GLN A 178 -5.63 -17.31 -7.96
C GLN A 178 -6.97 -17.73 -7.33
N LEU A 179 -6.93 -18.53 -6.26
CA LEU A 179 -8.14 -19.01 -5.56
C LEU A 179 -8.88 -17.82 -4.92
N THR A 180 -10.11 -17.54 -5.37
CA THR A 180 -10.72 -16.19 -5.23
C THR A 180 -12.15 -16.14 -4.72
N VAL A 181 -12.91 -17.24 -4.67
CA VAL A 181 -14.37 -17.19 -4.43
C VAL A 181 -14.84 -18.09 -3.27
N GLY A 182 -13.92 -18.69 -2.50
CA GLY A 182 -14.24 -19.81 -1.61
C GLY A 182 -13.57 -19.74 -0.24
N GLN A 183 -14.29 -20.23 0.77
CA GLN A 183 -13.72 -20.52 2.09
C GLN A 183 -12.97 -21.85 2.04
N ILE A 184 -12.07 -22.07 3.00
CA ILE A 184 -11.46 -23.39 3.19
C ILE A 184 -12.57 -24.38 3.58
N PRO A 185 -12.82 -25.47 2.81
CA PRO A 185 -13.90 -26.39 3.11
C PRO A 185 -13.66 -27.17 4.40
N PRO A 186 -14.62 -27.23 5.36
CA PRO A 186 -14.47 -28.02 6.58
C PRO A 186 -14.35 -29.53 6.31
N GLN A 187 -14.79 -30.00 5.14
CA GLN A 187 -14.67 -31.40 4.71
C GLN A 187 -13.21 -31.85 4.58
N LEU A 188 -12.25 -30.94 4.44
CA LEU A 188 -10.82 -31.26 4.50
C LEU A 188 -10.42 -31.88 5.85
N GLY A 189 -11.15 -31.57 6.93
CA GLY A 189 -10.96 -32.20 8.24
C GLY A 189 -11.26 -33.71 8.28
N LYS A 190 -11.86 -34.28 7.23
CA LYS A 190 -12.07 -35.74 7.10
C LYS A 190 -10.80 -36.49 6.69
N LEU A 191 -9.79 -35.79 6.21
CA LEU A 191 -8.56 -36.36 5.64
C LEU A 191 -7.58 -36.75 6.74
N SER A 192 -7.85 -37.87 7.42
CA SER A 192 -7.07 -38.31 8.58
C SER A 192 -5.61 -38.69 8.29
N ASN A 193 -5.23 -38.87 7.02
CA ASN A 193 -3.86 -39.17 6.60
C ASN A 193 -3.06 -37.94 6.17
N LEU A 194 -3.68 -36.75 6.20
CA LEU A 194 -3.10 -35.53 5.67
C LEU A 194 -1.94 -35.04 6.57
N ARG A 195 -0.76 -34.89 5.97
CA ARG A 195 0.47 -34.45 6.65
C ARG A 195 0.79 -33.01 6.35
N GLN A 196 0.49 -32.55 5.14
CA GLN A 196 0.76 -31.17 4.74
C GLN A 196 -0.43 -30.59 3.99
N LEU A 197 -0.78 -29.37 4.38
CA LEU A 197 -1.81 -28.56 3.75
C LEU A 197 -1.27 -27.14 3.55
N SER A 198 -1.06 -26.74 2.30
CA SER A 198 -0.49 -25.42 1.95
C SER A 198 -1.36 -24.73 0.90
N PHE A 199 -1.91 -23.58 1.28
CA PHE A 199 -2.73 -22.68 0.46
C PHE A 199 -2.17 -21.25 0.45
N ASP A 200 -0.89 -21.07 0.75
CA ASP A 200 -0.28 -19.75 0.87
C ASP A 200 -0.24 -18.96 -0.46
N HIS A 201 -0.04 -17.64 -0.39
CA HIS A 201 0.09 -16.76 -1.56
C HIS A 201 -1.05 -16.87 -2.60
N ASN A 202 -2.29 -17.08 -2.16
CA ASN A 202 -3.46 -17.00 -3.03
C ASN A 202 -4.13 -15.60 -2.99
N PHE A 203 -3.76 -14.76 -2.01
CA PHE A 203 -4.18 -13.37 -1.77
C PHE A 203 -5.68 -13.12 -1.55
N ASN A 204 -6.56 -13.94 -2.12
CA ASN A 204 -8.02 -13.76 -2.12
C ASN A 204 -8.79 -14.89 -1.43
N LEU A 205 -8.10 -15.83 -0.76
CA LEU A 205 -8.76 -16.84 0.06
C LEU A 205 -9.33 -16.18 1.33
N ILE A 206 -10.65 -16.27 1.51
CA ILE A 206 -11.40 -15.57 2.58
C ILE A 206 -12.09 -16.53 3.55
N GLY A 207 -12.61 -16.00 4.65
CA GLY A 207 -13.39 -16.74 5.63
C GLY A 207 -12.55 -17.29 6.78
N ARG A 208 -13.17 -18.13 7.61
CA ARG A 208 -12.55 -18.67 8.83
C ARG A 208 -11.76 -19.94 8.53
N ILE A 209 -10.71 -20.18 9.32
CA ILE A 209 -10.01 -21.46 9.31
C ILE A 209 -10.90 -22.52 10.00
N PRO A 210 -11.27 -23.63 9.34
CA PRO A 210 -12.13 -24.64 9.94
C PRO A 210 -11.47 -25.39 11.11
N GLU A 211 -12.17 -25.48 12.24
CA GLU A 211 -11.73 -26.27 13.42
C GLU A 211 -11.43 -27.73 13.09
N ALA A 212 -12.18 -28.33 12.16
CA ALA A 212 -12.02 -29.72 11.77
C ALA A 212 -10.61 -30.05 11.23
N ILE A 213 -9.88 -29.06 10.70
CA ILE A 213 -8.49 -29.23 10.23
C ILE A 213 -7.56 -29.45 11.42
N PHE A 214 -7.75 -28.73 12.52
CA PHE A 214 -6.92 -28.84 13.72
C PHE A 214 -7.15 -30.15 14.52
N ASN A 215 -8.08 -31.01 14.08
CA ASN A 215 -8.32 -32.32 14.67
C ASN A 215 -7.56 -33.47 13.99
N ILE A 216 -6.80 -33.21 12.93
CA ILE A 216 -6.05 -34.25 12.19
C ILE A 216 -4.70 -34.51 12.88
N SER A 217 -4.56 -35.66 13.54
CA SER A 217 -3.37 -36.02 14.33
C SER A 217 -2.11 -36.35 13.50
N SER A 218 -2.27 -36.58 12.19
CA SER A 218 -1.16 -36.84 11.27
C SER A 218 -0.51 -35.58 10.71
N PHE A 219 -1.06 -34.39 10.99
CA PHE A 219 -0.54 -33.15 10.43
C PHE A 219 0.86 -32.82 10.92
N GLU A 220 1.71 -32.47 9.95
CA GLU A 220 3.08 -31.99 10.14
C GLU A 220 3.20 -30.49 9.81
N VAL A 221 2.53 -30.00 8.76
CA VAL A 221 2.64 -28.59 8.32
C VAL A 221 1.29 -28.04 7.89
N ILE A 222 0.94 -26.88 8.45
CA ILE A 222 -0.20 -26.05 8.03
C ILE A 222 0.37 -24.71 7.55
N ASP A 223 0.15 -24.38 6.27
CA ASP A 223 0.57 -23.10 5.69
C ASP A 223 -0.59 -22.41 4.97
N PHE A 224 -1.11 -21.34 5.58
CA PHE A 224 -2.15 -20.49 5.01
C PHE A 224 -1.71 -19.04 4.89
N SER A 225 -0.39 -18.79 4.89
CA SER A 225 0.14 -17.43 4.88
C SER A 225 -0.21 -16.65 3.60
N PHE A 226 -0.16 -15.31 3.63
CA PHE A 226 -0.45 -14.46 2.46
C PHE A 226 -1.85 -14.70 1.86
N ASN A 227 -2.87 -14.62 2.70
CA ASN A 227 -4.28 -14.75 2.32
C ASN A 227 -5.12 -13.67 3.02
N ASN A 228 -6.45 -13.74 2.88
CA ASN A 228 -7.38 -12.81 3.50
C ASN A 228 -8.33 -13.53 4.49
N LEU A 229 -7.79 -14.54 5.19
CA LEU A 229 -8.52 -15.33 6.19
C LEU A 229 -8.79 -14.50 7.44
N SER A 230 -9.98 -14.67 8.03
CA SER A 230 -10.45 -13.89 9.18
C SER A 230 -11.00 -14.76 10.31
N GLY A 231 -11.28 -14.12 11.45
CA GLY A 231 -11.72 -14.82 12.66
C GLY A 231 -10.56 -15.40 13.47
N LYS A 232 -10.88 -16.24 14.46
CA LYS A 232 -9.90 -16.75 15.43
C LYS A 232 -9.12 -17.93 14.91
N ILE A 233 -7.87 -18.09 15.39
CA ILE A 233 -7.14 -19.34 15.26
C ILE A 233 -7.92 -20.42 16.04
N PRO A 234 -8.31 -21.53 15.39
CA PRO A 234 -9.09 -22.60 16.03
C PRO A 234 -8.45 -23.14 17.31
N ILE A 235 -9.28 -23.41 18.32
CA ILE A 235 -8.87 -24.03 19.58
C ILE A 235 -9.23 -25.52 19.51
N THR A 236 -8.28 -26.40 19.81
CA THR A 236 -8.54 -27.85 19.88
C THR A 236 -9.06 -28.21 21.27
N THR A 237 -10.25 -28.80 21.37
CA THR A 237 -10.88 -29.20 22.65
C THR A 237 -10.37 -30.54 23.23
N GLY A 238 -9.28 -31.13 22.72
CA GLY A 238 -8.80 -32.39 23.31
C GLY A 238 -7.75 -33.23 22.57
N LEU A 239 -7.08 -32.73 21.53
CA LEU A 239 -6.00 -33.47 20.85
C LEU A 239 -4.87 -32.51 20.46
N HIS A 240 -3.70 -32.72 21.05
CA HIS A 240 -2.45 -32.07 20.64
C HIS A 240 -2.16 -32.50 19.20
N LEU A 241 -1.88 -31.56 18.29
CA LEU A 241 -1.30 -31.87 16.97
C LEU A 241 0.14 -32.37 17.20
N PRO A 242 0.36 -33.69 17.42
CA PRO A 242 1.58 -34.17 18.08
C PRO A 242 2.74 -34.33 17.11
N ASN A 243 2.45 -34.20 15.81
CA ASN A 243 3.39 -34.26 14.71
C ASN A 243 3.62 -32.89 14.07
N LEU A 244 2.98 -31.84 14.56
CA LEU A 244 3.06 -30.51 13.97
C LEU A 244 4.46 -29.93 14.12
N LYS A 245 5.06 -29.64 12.98
CA LYS A 245 6.38 -29.01 12.81
C LYS A 245 6.27 -27.57 12.36
N GLY A 246 5.25 -27.23 11.57
CA GLY A 246 5.09 -25.88 11.03
C GLY A 246 3.64 -25.38 11.14
N LEU A 247 3.48 -24.20 11.74
CA LEU A 247 2.24 -23.44 11.76
C LEU A 247 2.50 -22.04 11.17
N ASN A 248 2.18 -21.87 9.89
CA ASN A 248 2.37 -20.61 9.17
C ASN A 248 1.01 -20.01 8.80
N LEU A 249 0.60 -18.98 9.53
CA LEU A 249 -0.66 -18.27 9.34
C LEU A 249 -0.45 -16.76 9.14
N GLY A 250 0.79 -16.32 8.93
CA GLY A 250 1.13 -14.90 8.81
C GLY A 250 0.50 -14.21 7.60
N LEU A 251 0.41 -12.87 7.62
CA LEU A 251 -0.16 -12.06 6.53
C LEU A 251 -1.60 -12.46 6.19
N ASN A 252 -2.47 -12.33 7.19
CA ASN A 252 -3.91 -12.60 7.12
C ASN A 252 -4.69 -11.55 7.94
N GLN A 253 -5.99 -11.76 8.15
CA GLN A 253 -6.86 -10.93 9.00
C GLN A 253 -7.30 -11.67 10.28
N LEU A 254 -6.46 -12.56 10.83
CA LEU A 254 -6.82 -13.37 12.01
C LEU A 254 -6.85 -12.52 13.27
N GLU A 255 -7.82 -12.79 14.14
CA GLU A 255 -8.06 -12.05 15.39
C GLU A 255 -8.09 -12.97 16.62
N GLY A 256 -8.20 -12.40 17.81
CA GLY A 256 -8.24 -13.15 19.07
C GLY A 256 -6.87 -13.59 19.56
N GLU A 257 -6.86 -14.45 20.58
CA GLU A 257 -5.65 -14.82 21.31
C GLU A 257 -4.86 -15.95 20.63
N ILE A 258 -3.54 -16.00 20.89
CA ILE A 258 -2.68 -17.11 20.49
C ILE A 258 -3.08 -18.37 21.28
N PRO A 259 -3.52 -19.45 20.63
CA PRO A 259 -3.99 -20.63 21.34
C PRO A 259 -2.89 -21.36 22.13
N LEU A 260 -3.20 -21.79 23.35
CA LEU A 260 -2.28 -22.49 24.24
C LEU A 260 -1.82 -23.87 23.72
N PHE A 261 -2.51 -24.49 22.76
CA PHE A 261 -2.03 -25.77 22.21
C PHE A 261 -0.64 -25.66 21.58
N ILE A 262 -0.26 -24.45 21.11
CA ILE A 262 1.05 -24.17 20.50
C ILE A 262 2.17 -24.49 21.50
N THR A 263 2.00 -24.19 22.79
CA THR A 263 3.03 -24.45 23.82
C THR A 263 3.25 -25.94 24.07
N ASN A 264 2.29 -26.80 23.68
CA ASN A 264 2.34 -28.25 23.91
C ASN A 264 2.72 -29.04 22.65
N ALA A 265 2.90 -28.39 21.50
CA ALA A 265 3.30 -29.04 20.26
C ALA A 265 4.84 -29.12 20.16
N SER A 266 5.44 -30.06 20.90
CA SER A 266 6.89 -30.15 21.12
C SER A 266 7.77 -30.35 19.88
N LYS A 267 7.18 -30.77 18.75
CA LYS A 267 7.88 -30.92 17.46
C LYS A 267 7.86 -29.65 16.60
N LEU A 268 7.29 -28.55 17.10
CA LEU A 268 7.23 -27.29 16.35
C LEU A 268 8.63 -26.75 16.08
N GLU A 269 8.94 -26.58 14.79
CA GLU A 269 10.14 -25.93 14.30
C GLU A 269 9.84 -24.47 13.90
N ILE A 270 8.62 -24.19 13.41
CA ILE A 270 8.22 -22.88 12.89
C ILE A 270 6.84 -22.50 13.40
N VAL A 271 6.76 -21.33 14.04
CA VAL A 271 5.52 -20.64 14.37
C VAL A 271 5.57 -19.26 13.74
N ALA A 272 4.78 -19.03 12.70
CA ALA A 272 4.69 -17.76 11.98
C ALA A 272 3.24 -17.26 11.98
N LEU A 273 2.95 -16.31 12.86
CA LEU A 273 1.65 -15.67 13.06
C LEU A 273 1.71 -14.15 12.79
N ASN A 274 2.80 -13.68 12.18
CA ASN A 274 3.06 -12.27 11.92
C ASN A 274 2.01 -11.61 11.01
N ASP A 275 1.89 -10.29 11.04
CA ASP A 275 1.00 -9.51 10.16
C ASP A 275 -0.46 -10.00 10.21
N ASN A 276 -1.04 -9.95 11.41
CA ASN A 276 -2.44 -10.28 11.70
C ASN A 276 -3.02 -9.28 12.72
N PHE A 277 -4.23 -9.52 13.21
CA PHE A 277 -4.89 -8.74 14.25
C PHE A 277 -4.97 -9.49 15.59
N LEU A 278 -4.00 -10.37 15.89
CA LEU A 278 -4.01 -11.17 17.11
C LEU A 278 -3.84 -10.28 18.35
N THR A 279 -4.62 -10.57 19.40
CA THR A 279 -4.69 -9.82 20.65
C THR A 279 -4.28 -10.68 21.85
N GLY A 280 -4.24 -10.11 23.04
CA GLY A 280 -3.94 -10.84 24.27
C GLY A 280 -2.45 -11.03 24.49
N THR A 281 -2.10 -11.88 25.44
CA THR A 281 -0.71 -12.08 25.87
C THR A 281 -0.01 -13.18 25.07
N ILE A 282 1.31 -13.05 24.91
CA ILE A 282 2.11 -14.10 24.29
C ILE A 282 2.26 -15.24 25.32
N PRO A 283 1.89 -16.49 24.98
CA PRO A 283 2.07 -17.62 25.89
C PRO A 283 3.52 -17.72 26.36
N ASN A 284 3.73 -17.80 27.67
CA ASN A 284 5.04 -17.78 28.31
C ASN A 284 5.51 -19.17 28.78
N ASN A 285 4.82 -20.26 28.41
CA ASN A 285 5.21 -21.63 28.72
C ASN A 285 5.84 -22.31 27.48
N LEU A 286 6.76 -21.63 26.80
CA LEU A 286 7.38 -22.13 25.56
C LEU A 286 8.57 -23.06 25.81
N GLU A 287 8.89 -23.39 27.07
CA GLU A 287 10.03 -24.25 27.40
C GLU A 287 10.01 -25.63 26.71
N ASN A 288 8.82 -26.14 26.35
CA ASN A 288 8.63 -27.45 25.71
C ASN A 288 8.98 -27.47 24.21
N LEU A 289 9.20 -26.30 23.58
CA LEU A 289 9.42 -26.20 22.13
C LEU A 289 10.90 -26.32 21.77
N HIS A 290 11.51 -27.45 22.13
CA HIS A 290 12.95 -27.67 21.99
C HIS A 290 13.45 -27.66 20.53
N GLU A 291 12.58 -27.98 19.56
CA GLU A 291 12.90 -27.98 18.13
C GLU A 291 12.66 -26.61 17.46
N LEU A 292 12.14 -25.62 18.20
CA LEU A 292 11.76 -24.32 17.65
C LEU A 292 12.94 -23.59 17.04
N ARG A 293 12.82 -23.21 15.76
CA ARG A 293 13.82 -22.48 14.97
C ARG A 293 13.38 -21.07 14.66
N LYS A 294 12.07 -20.86 14.44
CA LYS A 294 11.49 -19.59 14.03
C LYS A 294 10.25 -19.28 14.85
N LEU A 295 10.25 -18.12 15.51
CA LEU A 295 9.09 -17.55 16.18
C LEU A 295 8.85 -16.15 15.61
N LEU A 296 7.83 -16.01 14.76
CA LEU A 296 7.47 -14.78 14.08
C LEU A 296 6.06 -14.35 14.50
N LEU A 297 5.98 -13.37 15.39
CA LEU A 297 4.74 -12.81 15.96
C LEU A 297 4.60 -11.30 15.70
N HIS A 298 5.54 -10.69 14.99
CA HIS A 298 5.58 -9.26 14.69
C HIS A 298 4.32 -8.78 13.92
N HIS A 299 4.03 -7.48 13.94
CA HIS A 299 2.82 -6.91 13.30
C HIS A 299 1.49 -7.53 13.78
N ASN A 300 1.25 -7.52 15.10
CA ASN A 300 -0.02 -7.93 15.71
C ASN A 300 -0.50 -6.85 16.71
N GLN A 301 -1.41 -7.19 17.64
CA GLN A 301 -1.86 -6.35 18.75
C GLN A 301 -1.60 -7.06 20.10
N LEU A 302 -0.47 -7.77 20.19
CA LEU A 302 -0.09 -8.57 21.34
C LEU A 302 0.43 -7.66 22.47
N THR A 303 0.04 -7.97 23.69
CA THR A 303 0.42 -7.20 24.89
C THR A 303 1.26 -8.04 25.84
N ASN A 304 2.07 -7.40 26.68
CA ASN A 304 2.67 -8.08 27.83
C ASN A 304 1.60 -8.43 28.87
N GLU A 305 1.94 -9.33 29.79
CA GLU A 305 1.12 -9.61 30.97
C GLU A 305 0.86 -8.32 31.77
N PRO A 306 -0.40 -7.93 32.05
CA PRO A 306 -0.73 -6.59 32.59
C PRO A 306 -0.08 -6.23 33.93
N ARG A 307 0.34 -7.23 34.71
CA ARG A 307 0.98 -7.04 36.03
C ARG A 307 2.51 -7.13 35.97
N GLU A 308 3.05 -7.56 34.85
CA GLU A 308 4.48 -7.78 34.67
C GLU A 308 5.12 -6.60 33.94
N ARG A 309 6.20 -6.10 34.52
CA ARG A 309 7.00 -5.06 33.86
C ARG A 309 8.02 -5.65 32.89
N GLU A 310 8.52 -6.83 33.19
CA GLU A 310 9.47 -7.54 32.36
C GLU A 310 8.74 -8.43 31.36
N LEU A 311 9.37 -8.63 30.21
CA LEU A 311 8.89 -9.54 29.18
C LEU A 311 9.27 -10.98 29.53
N LEU A 312 8.44 -11.61 30.36
CA LEU A 312 8.68 -12.96 30.88
C LEU A 312 8.77 -14.04 29.80
N LEU A 313 8.23 -13.79 28.59
CA LEU A 313 8.38 -14.65 27.42
C LEU A 313 9.84 -15.09 27.21
N PHE A 314 10.80 -14.16 27.36
CA PHE A 314 12.22 -14.45 27.14
C PHE A 314 12.81 -15.44 28.14
N ASN A 315 12.21 -15.60 29.32
CA ASN A 315 12.64 -16.62 30.28
C ASN A 315 12.35 -18.02 29.72
N SER A 316 11.17 -18.23 29.13
CA SER A 316 10.78 -19.53 28.55
C SER A 316 11.52 -19.87 27.26
N LEU A 317 11.87 -18.84 26.48
CA LEU A 317 12.65 -19.02 25.24
C LEU A 317 14.11 -19.41 25.51
N ALA A 318 14.61 -19.28 26.75
CA ALA A 318 15.97 -19.68 27.10
C ALA A 318 16.21 -21.18 26.83
N ASP A 319 15.18 -22.02 26.93
CA ASP A 319 15.28 -23.47 26.70
C ASP A 319 15.11 -23.87 25.22
N CYS A 320 14.74 -22.93 24.35
CA CYS A 320 14.63 -23.12 22.91
C CYS A 320 16.02 -23.07 22.23
N LYS A 321 16.86 -24.09 22.42
CA LYS A 321 18.28 -24.10 21.96
C LYS A 321 18.47 -24.10 20.44
N MET A 322 17.42 -24.39 19.67
CA MET A 322 17.46 -24.40 18.20
C MET A 322 17.00 -23.08 17.57
N LEU A 323 16.60 -22.09 18.39
CA LEU A 323 15.99 -20.84 17.94
C LEU A 323 17.00 -20.00 17.16
N LYS A 324 16.65 -19.64 15.92
CA LYS A 324 17.47 -18.83 15.01
C LYS A 324 16.85 -17.47 14.71
N TYR A 325 15.52 -17.42 14.58
CA TYR A 325 14.79 -16.20 14.22
C TYR A 325 13.73 -15.92 15.27
N LEU A 326 13.83 -14.75 15.90
CA LEU A 326 12.91 -14.28 16.91
C LEU A 326 12.42 -12.89 16.54
N GLN A 327 11.16 -12.77 16.13
CA GLN A 327 10.54 -11.52 15.75
C GLN A 327 9.21 -11.38 16.49
N VAL A 328 9.10 -10.47 17.46
CA VAL A 328 7.92 -10.36 18.35
C VAL A 328 7.28 -8.96 18.39
N GLY A 329 7.79 -8.00 17.60
CA GLY A 329 7.39 -6.60 17.68
C GLY A 329 6.37 -6.13 16.64
N PHE A 330 5.28 -5.51 17.06
CA PHE A 330 4.67 -4.28 16.53
C PHE A 330 3.35 -4.09 17.28
N LYS A 331 3.12 -2.89 17.81
CA LYS A 331 1.94 -2.42 18.59
C LYS A 331 1.71 -3.11 19.95
N LEU A 332 1.99 -2.35 21.01
CA LEU A 332 1.50 -2.49 22.39
C LEU A 332 2.05 -3.65 23.25
N LEU A 333 3.16 -4.30 22.87
CA LEU A 333 3.81 -5.27 23.76
C LEU A 333 4.12 -4.63 25.12
N ASN A 334 4.75 -3.44 25.12
CA ASN A 334 5.09 -2.68 26.33
C ASN A 334 6.00 -3.48 27.30
N GLY A 335 6.53 -2.84 28.34
CA GLY A 335 7.43 -3.49 29.31
C GLY A 335 8.91 -3.29 29.02
N VAL A 336 9.76 -4.07 29.69
CA VAL A 336 11.23 -3.95 29.72
C VAL A 336 11.88 -5.28 29.37
N LEU A 337 13.00 -5.24 28.66
CA LEU A 337 13.81 -6.43 28.38
C LEU A 337 14.53 -6.91 29.65
N PRO A 338 14.34 -8.17 30.08
CA PRO A 338 15.01 -8.69 31.26
C PRO A 338 16.48 -9.01 30.98
N ASN A 339 17.33 -9.03 32.02
CA ASN A 339 18.73 -9.44 31.88
C ASN A 339 18.89 -10.91 31.46
N SER A 340 17.89 -11.75 31.75
CA SER A 340 17.81 -13.15 31.33
C SER A 340 17.77 -13.35 29.82
N ILE A 341 17.59 -12.28 29.04
CA ILE A 341 17.73 -12.30 27.58
C ILE A 341 19.10 -12.84 27.13
N GLY A 342 20.13 -12.71 27.97
CA GLY A 342 21.45 -13.30 27.72
C GLY A 342 21.53 -14.81 27.90
N ASN A 343 20.46 -15.46 28.39
CA ASN A 343 20.34 -16.92 28.47
C ASN A 343 19.67 -17.52 27.22
N LEU A 344 19.20 -16.68 26.30
CA LEU A 344 18.66 -17.12 25.02
C LEU A 344 19.74 -17.85 24.20
N SER A 345 19.26 -18.67 23.26
CA SER A 345 20.14 -19.54 22.48
C SER A 345 21.26 -18.77 21.78
N PRO A 346 22.52 -19.22 21.85
CA PRO A 346 23.61 -18.63 21.06
C PRO A 346 23.44 -18.87 19.55
N THR A 347 22.49 -19.73 19.14
CA THR A 347 22.15 -19.98 17.74
C THR A 347 21.23 -18.93 17.13
N ILE A 348 20.74 -17.96 17.91
CA ILE A 348 19.94 -16.84 17.41
C ILE A 348 20.78 -16.01 16.44
N GLN A 349 20.25 -15.86 15.22
CA GLN A 349 20.86 -15.09 14.14
C GLN A 349 20.14 -13.77 13.92
N ASN A 350 18.82 -13.77 14.05
CA ASN A 350 18.00 -12.58 13.87
C ASN A 350 17.11 -12.35 15.10
N PHE A 351 17.26 -11.17 15.70
CA PHE A 351 16.45 -10.75 16.82
C PHE A 351 15.84 -9.37 16.57
N GLU A 352 14.52 -9.35 16.37
CA GLU A 352 13.78 -8.14 16.03
C GLU A 352 12.63 -7.90 17.02
N ILE A 353 12.65 -6.72 17.62
CA ILE A 353 11.59 -6.19 18.45
C ILE A 353 11.37 -4.72 18.04
N GLY A 354 11.02 -4.49 16.78
CA GLY A 354 10.69 -3.15 16.28
C GLY A 354 9.32 -2.67 16.76
N ASP A 355 9.19 -1.37 17.04
CA ASP A 355 7.91 -0.66 17.23
C ASP A 355 6.96 -1.31 18.26
N ALA A 356 7.54 -1.86 19.34
CA ALA A 356 6.82 -2.64 20.35
C ALA A 356 6.60 -1.88 21.67
N HIS A 357 6.96 -0.59 21.72
CA HIS A 357 6.90 0.26 22.92
C HIS A 357 7.73 -0.28 24.09
N ILE A 358 8.87 -0.92 23.80
CA ILE A 358 9.79 -1.41 24.82
C ILE A 358 10.46 -0.24 25.54
N ASN A 359 10.50 -0.29 26.86
CA ASN A 359 11.09 0.72 27.72
C ASN A 359 12.35 0.17 28.41
N GLY A 360 13.06 1.06 29.13
CA GLY A 360 14.22 0.70 29.93
C GLY A 360 15.51 0.63 29.11
N LEU A 361 16.51 -0.05 29.65
CA LEU A 361 17.85 -0.11 29.08
C LEU A 361 18.00 -1.28 28.09
N ILE A 362 18.99 -1.20 27.21
CA ILE A 362 19.48 -2.38 26.47
C ILE A 362 20.27 -3.26 27.47
N PRO A 363 19.85 -4.51 27.76
CA PRO A 363 20.53 -5.37 28.72
C PRO A 363 21.93 -5.78 28.25
N THR A 364 22.93 -5.78 29.13
CA THR A 364 24.30 -6.20 28.79
C THR A 364 24.38 -7.68 28.41
N GLY A 365 23.45 -8.50 28.91
CA GLY A 365 23.30 -9.92 28.57
C GLY A 365 23.10 -10.18 27.08
N ILE A 366 22.66 -9.18 26.29
CA ILE A 366 22.54 -9.30 24.83
C ILE A 366 23.82 -9.78 24.15
N SER A 367 24.97 -9.44 24.76
CA SER A 367 26.31 -9.80 24.29
C SER A 367 26.63 -11.30 24.33
N ASN A 368 25.83 -12.11 25.03
CA ASN A 368 26.01 -13.56 25.10
C ASN A 368 25.50 -14.28 23.84
N MET A 369 24.64 -13.66 23.04
CA MET A 369 24.09 -14.24 21.81
C MET A 369 25.11 -14.12 20.66
N SER A 370 26.21 -14.86 20.75
CA SER A 370 27.37 -14.73 19.85
C SER A 370 27.08 -15.04 18.36
N GLY A 371 26.01 -15.77 18.05
CA GLY A 371 25.55 -16.05 16.70
C GLY A 371 24.77 -14.91 16.02
N LEU A 372 24.50 -13.80 16.72
CA LEU A 372 23.63 -12.74 16.25
C LEU A 372 24.23 -12.02 15.03
N MET A 373 23.46 -12.00 13.94
CA MET A 373 23.78 -11.31 12.70
C MET A 373 22.99 -10.01 12.54
N THR A 374 21.75 -9.97 13.04
CA THR A 374 20.89 -8.78 13.00
C THR A 374 20.25 -8.56 14.37
N LEU A 375 20.38 -7.33 14.87
CA LEU A 375 19.70 -6.85 16.07
C LEU A 375 18.89 -5.61 15.69
N ASP A 376 17.56 -5.72 15.76
CA ASP A 376 16.64 -4.63 15.46
C ASP A 376 15.74 -4.31 16.65
N PHE A 377 15.99 -3.18 17.30
CA PHE A 377 15.14 -2.60 18.34
C PHE A 377 14.64 -1.19 17.96
N GLN A 378 14.46 -0.90 16.67
CA GLN A 378 14.00 0.40 16.21
C GLN A 378 12.59 0.75 16.72
N GLY A 379 12.28 2.05 16.85
CA GLY A 379 10.93 2.52 17.16
C GLY A 379 10.44 2.20 18.58
N ASN A 380 11.35 2.07 19.55
CA ASN A 380 11.00 1.81 20.94
C ASN A 380 11.27 3.03 21.85
N ASN A 381 11.05 2.86 23.15
CA ASN A 381 11.33 3.84 24.20
C ASN A 381 12.60 3.47 24.98
N LEU A 382 13.59 2.82 24.35
CA LEU A 382 14.82 2.43 25.04
C LEU A 382 15.61 3.67 25.47
N THR A 383 16.09 3.67 26.72
CA THR A 383 16.83 4.77 27.35
C THR A 383 18.25 4.33 27.74
N GLY A 384 19.03 5.28 28.27
CA GLY A 384 20.41 5.04 28.69
C GLY A 384 21.38 4.88 27.52
N ASN A 385 22.57 4.37 27.80
CA ASN A 385 23.64 4.28 26.82
C ASN A 385 23.58 2.98 26.02
N ILE A 386 24.17 2.99 24.83
CA ILE A 386 24.51 1.75 24.11
C ILE A 386 25.60 1.03 24.94
N PRO A 387 25.37 -0.20 25.45
CA PRO A 387 26.31 -0.86 26.34
C PRO A 387 27.56 -1.28 25.57
N SER A 388 28.76 -1.09 26.14
CA SER A 388 30.02 -1.46 25.46
C SER A 388 30.14 -2.97 25.20
N ASP A 389 29.45 -3.80 25.99
CA ASP A 389 29.37 -5.25 25.80
C ASP A 389 28.82 -5.66 24.42
N VAL A 390 28.04 -4.81 23.73
CA VAL A 390 27.55 -5.12 22.38
C VAL A 390 28.70 -5.46 21.43
N GLY A 391 29.89 -4.87 21.62
CA GLY A 391 31.08 -5.13 20.81
C GLY A 391 31.63 -6.57 20.87
N LYS A 392 31.05 -7.44 21.72
CA LYS A 392 31.32 -8.90 21.74
C LYS A 392 30.62 -9.64 20.59
N LEU A 393 29.59 -9.06 19.97
CA LEU A 393 28.80 -9.68 18.89
C LEU A 393 29.55 -9.61 17.55
N LYS A 394 30.61 -10.42 17.39
CA LYS A 394 31.49 -10.36 16.20
C LYS A 394 30.83 -10.75 14.87
N GLN A 395 29.70 -11.46 14.92
CA GLN A 395 28.95 -11.87 13.73
C GLN A 395 27.94 -10.82 13.27
N LEU A 396 27.79 -9.71 14.00
CA LEU A 396 26.77 -8.70 13.74
C LEU A 396 27.03 -7.99 12.42
N GLN A 397 26.02 -8.00 11.55
CA GLN A 397 25.99 -7.35 10.25
C GLN A 397 25.07 -6.13 10.25
N GLY A 398 24.01 -6.15 11.06
CA GLY A 398 23.06 -5.04 11.18
C GLY A 398 22.73 -4.71 12.63
N LEU A 399 22.90 -3.44 13.01
CA LEU A 399 22.46 -2.88 14.28
C LEU A 399 21.47 -1.74 14.03
N TYR A 400 20.22 -1.95 14.40
CA TYR A 400 19.13 -0.98 14.23
C TYR A 400 18.57 -0.54 15.57
N LEU A 401 18.85 0.71 15.94
CA LEU A 401 18.41 1.36 17.18
C LEU A 401 17.71 2.69 16.88
N THR A 402 17.22 2.87 15.66
CA THR A 402 16.62 4.12 15.19
C THR A 402 15.36 4.47 15.98
N ASN A 403 15.08 5.76 16.19
CA ASN A 403 13.89 6.26 16.86
C ASN A 403 13.70 5.66 18.27
N ASN A 404 14.67 5.90 19.14
CA ASN A 404 14.65 5.55 20.56
C ASN A 404 15.00 6.78 21.42
N LYS A 405 15.22 6.59 22.73
CA LYS A 405 15.63 7.65 23.68
C LYS A 405 17.03 7.38 24.23
N LEU A 406 17.90 6.77 23.43
CA LEU A 406 19.26 6.42 23.84
C LEU A 406 20.10 7.69 24.00
N GLN A 407 20.92 7.71 25.05
CA GLN A 407 21.74 8.85 25.46
C GLN A 407 23.24 8.47 25.50
N GLY A 408 24.09 9.43 25.87
CA GLY A 408 25.53 9.23 25.97
C GLY A 408 26.19 9.12 24.59
N HIS A 409 27.42 8.62 24.56
CA HIS A 409 28.22 8.50 23.34
C HIS A 409 28.14 7.10 22.71
N VAL A 410 28.43 7.01 21.41
CA VAL A 410 28.64 5.72 20.73
C VAL A 410 29.92 5.09 21.29
N PRO A 411 29.88 3.92 21.93
CA PRO A 411 31.08 3.32 22.52
C PRO A 411 32.04 2.82 21.44
N GLU A 412 33.35 2.95 21.66
CA GLU A 412 34.40 2.43 20.76
C GLU A 412 34.25 0.93 20.49
N ALA A 413 33.61 0.18 21.39
CA ALA A 413 33.32 -1.23 21.22
C ALA A 413 32.48 -1.54 19.96
N VAL A 414 31.72 -0.57 19.42
CA VAL A 414 31.01 -0.71 18.13
C VAL A 414 32.00 -0.93 16.98
N CYS A 415 33.22 -0.42 17.08
CA CYS A 415 34.26 -0.61 16.09
C CYS A 415 34.80 -2.05 16.05
N HIS A 416 34.41 -2.90 16.99
CA HIS A 416 34.79 -4.30 16.99
C HIS A 416 33.91 -5.20 16.11
N PHE A 417 32.89 -4.63 15.46
CA PHE A 417 32.01 -5.35 14.55
C PHE A 417 32.65 -5.49 13.16
N SER A 418 33.57 -6.44 13.01
CA SER A 418 34.30 -6.64 11.75
C SER A 418 33.41 -6.93 10.54
N ASN A 419 32.21 -7.46 10.76
CA ASN A 419 31.25 -7.81 9.71
C ASN A 419 30.10 -6.79 9.55
N LEU A 420 30.18 -5.62 10.20
CA LEU A 420 29.07 -4.67 10.21
C LEU A 420 28.86 -4.05 8.83
N VAL A 421 27.65 -4.22 8.30
CA VAL A 421 27.22 -3.64 7.02
C VAL A 421 26.32 -2.43 7.25
N LYS A 422 25.50 -2.45 8.31
CA LYS A 422 24.46 -1.44 8.57
C LYS A 422 24.48 -1.00 10.03
N LEU A 423 24.66 0.31 10.26
CA LEU A 423 24.58 0.93 11.57
C LEU A 423 23.57 2.08 11.57
N PHE A 424 22.45 1.87 12.27
CA PHE A 424 21.28 2.74 12.23
C PHE A 424 20.96 3.27 13.63
N LEU A 425 21.42 4.48 13.94
CA LEU A 425 21.29 5.14 15.24
C LEU A 425 20.47 6.44 15.18
N ASN A 426 19.77 6.72 14.07
CA ASN A 426 19.06 7.98 13.88
C ASN A 426 17.97 8.21 14.93
N GLY A 427 17.63 9.47 15.23
CA GLY A 427 16.46 9.79 16.04
C GLY A 427 16.59 9.32 17.48
N ASN A 428 17.73 9.64 18.10
CA ASN A 428 18.03 9.37 19.50
C ASN A 428 18.52 10.65 20.19
N GLU A 429 19.00 10.54 21.43
CA GLU A 429 19.63 11.61 22.20
C GLU A 429 21.14 11.40 22.37
N LEU A 430 21.79 10.67 21.44
CA LEU A 430 23.22 10.38 21.49
C LEU A 430 24.03 11.66 21.32
N SER A 431 25.11 11.80 22.08
CA SER A 431 25.94 13.01 22.15
C SER A 431 27.44 12.69 22.16
N GLY A 432 28.28 13.73 22.15
CA GLY A 432 29.73 13.58 22.13
C GLY A 432 30.28 13.34 20.72
N LEU A 433 31.45 12.70 20.65
CA LEU A 433 32.19 12.48 19.42
C LEU A 433 31.72 11.22 18.69
N ILE A 434 31.73 11.27 17.36
CA ILE A 434 31.63 10.07 16.52
C ILE A 434 32.99 9.35 16.58
N PRO A 435 33.08 8.06 16.98
CA PRO A 435 34.35 7.37 17.10
C PRO A 435 35.09 7.27 15.77
N GLU A 436 36.36 7.68 15.73
CA GLU A 436 37.18 7.64 14.51
C GLU A 436 37.36 6.23 13.97
N CYS A 437 37.34 5.23 14.85
CA CYS A 437 37.48 3.82 14.50
C CYS A 437 36.33 3.28 13.65
N LEU A 438 35.19 3.97 13.54
CA LEU A 438 34.14 3.60 12.59
C LEU A 438 34.64 3.65 11.14
N GLY A 439 35.64 4.48 10.84
CA GLY A 439 36.30 4.52 9.53
C GLY A 439 37.12 3.26 9.20
N ASN A 440 37.33 2.35 10.15
CA ASN A 440 38.05 1.09 9.93
C ASN A 440 37.10 -0.08 9.60
N LEU A 441 35.78 0.14 9.62
CA LEU A 441 34.78 -0.89 9.33
C LEU A 441 34.62 -1.04 7.81
N SER A 442 35.49 -1.82 7.19
CA SER A 442 35.56 -1.96 5.72
C SER A 442 34.30 -2.54 5.07
N MET A 443 33.46 -3.28 5.82
CA MET A 443 32.20 -3.82 5.30
C MET A 443 31.02 -2.85 5.42
N LEU A 444 31.21 -1.67 6.03
CA LEU A 444 30.14 -0.74 6.33
C LEU A 444 29.62 -0.08 5.06
N GLN A 445 28.35 -0.34 4.75
CA GLN A 445 27.67 0.20 3.56
C GLN A 445 26.64 1.27 3.92
N LYS A 446 26.06 1.23 5.12
CA LYS A 446 25.02 2.18 5.54
C LYS A 446 25.29 2.70 6.94
N LEU A 447 25.57 3.99 7.04
CA LEU A 447 25.82 4.69 8.30
C LEU A 447 24.81 5.82 8.49
N PHE A 448 23.99 5.68 9.52
CA PHE A 448 22.87 6.56 9.80
C PHE A 448 22.94 7.02 11.25
N LEU A 449 23.34 8.28 11.46
CA LEU A 449 23.58 8.94 12.75
C LEU A 449 22.76 10.23 12.93
N GLY A 450 21.83 10.52 12.01
CA GLY A 450 21.08 11.77 11.98
C GLY A 450 20.09 11.95 13.13
N SER A 451 19.61 13.17 13.36
CA SER A 451 18.66 13.52 14.43
C SER A 451 19.15 13.06 15.81
N ASN A 452 20.34 13.53 16.19
CA ASN A 452 21.00 13.27 17.47
C ASN A 452 21.60 14.58 18.00
N LYS A 453 22.47 14.49 19.02
CA LYS A 453 23.19 15.61 19.65
C LYS A 453 24.72 15.49 19.44
N PHE A 454 25.18 14.87 18.36
CA PHE A 454 26.60 14.76 18.05
C PHE A 454 27.20 16.15 17.78
N SER A 455 28.40 16.39 18.29
CA SER A 455 29.13 17.66 18.13
C SER A 455 30.58 17.41 17.72
N SER A 456 31.36 18.49 17.53
CA SER A 456 32.74 18.45 17.02
C SER A 456 32.82 18.11 15.53
N LYS A 457 34.06 17.93 15.03
CA LYS A 457 34.36 17.65 13.63
C LYS A 457 34.02 16.22 13.24
N PHE A 458 33.58 16.03 12.00
CA PHE A 458 33.38 14.70 11.44
C PHE A 458 34.73 13.98 11.22
N PRO A 459 34.91 12.73 11.72
CA PRO A 459 36.18 12.00 11.63
C PRO A 459 36.72 11.82 10.20
N LEU A 460 38.02 12.08 10.01
CA LEU A 460 38.64 12.03 8.68
C LEU A 460 38.63 10.62 8.05
N ASN A 461 38.80 9.57 8.86
CA ASN A 461 38.83 8.20 8.37
C ASN A 461 37.48 7.72 7.80
N LEU A 462 36.37 8.34 8.21
CA LEU A 462 35.04 7.98 7.68
C LEU A 462 34.87 8.38 6.21
N TRP A 463 35.59 9.41 5.73
CA TRP A 463 35.59 9.79 4.32
C TRP A 463 36.28 8.75 3.41
N LYS A 464 37.02 7.81 3.98
CA LYS A 464 37.79 6.79 3.25
C LYS A 464 37.06 5.46 3.07
N LEU A 465 35.80 5.37 3.51
CA LEU A 465 34.98 4.16 3.37
C LEU A 465 34.48 4.00 1.93
N SER A 466 35.31 3.43 1.05
CA SER A 466 35.03 3.34 -0.39
C SER A 466 33.75 2.60 -0.76
N ASP A 467 33.32 1.63 0.06
CA ASP A 467 32.14 0.79 -0.14
C ASP A 467 30.86 1.37 0.50
N LEU A 468 30.95 2.55 1.13
CA LEU A 468 29.82 3.21 1.78
C LEU A 468 28.80 3.69 0.75
N LEU A 469 27.57 3.19 0.83
CA LEU A 469 26.46 3.52 -0.07
C LEU A 469 25.62 4.67 0.47
N TYR A 470 25.41 4.74 1.78
CA TYR A 470 24.59 5.78 2.41
C TYR A 470 25.26 6.32 3.68
N LEU A 471 25.37 7.65 3.74
CA LEU A 471 25.84 8.37 4.91
C LEU A 471 24.84 9.45 5.28
N SER A 472 24.31 9.39 6.50
CA SER A 472 23.53 10.47 7.09
C SER A 472 24.05 10.83 8.46
N VAL A 473 24.40 12.11 8.62
CA VAL A 473 24.69 12.75 9.91
C VAL A 473 23.80 13.99 10.13
N SER A 474 22.72 14.09 9.35
CA SER A 474 21.83 15.23 9.32
C SER A 474 21.24 15.57 10.69
N ARG A 475 20.89 16.85 10.96
CA ARG A 475 20.24 17.26 12.22
C ARG A 475 21.07 16.87 13.45
N ASN A 476 22.31 17.34 13.48
CA ASN A 476 23.23 17.27 14.63
C ASN A 476 23.87 18.66 14.84
N SER A 477 24.94 18.75 15.63
CA SER A 477 25.73 19.97 15.85
C SER A 477 27.18 19.78 15.38
N ILE A 478 27.39 19.05 14.28
CA ILE A 478 28.72 18.77 13.72
C ILE A 478 29.27 20.03 13.07
N GLU A 479 30.53 20.35 13.35
CA GLU A 479 31.21 21.56 12.87
C GLU A 479 32.45 21.26 12.01
N GLY A 480 33.07 22.31 11.48
CA GLY A 480 34.28 22.22 10.66
C GLY A 480 34.00 21.99 9.18
N GLU A 481 35.06 21.79 8.42
CA GLU A 481 35.01 21.68 6.96
C GLU A 481 34.82 20.22 6.50
N VAL A 482 34.17 20.04 5.35
CA VAL A 482 34.13 18.73 4.68
C VAL A 482 35.50 18.47 4.05
N SER A 483 36.13 17.36 4.44
CA SER A 483 37.46 16.98 3.90
C SER A 483 37.39 16.74 2.40
N SER A 484 38.46 17.08 1.70
CA SER A 484 38.62 16.73 0.29
C SER A 484 38.65 15.20 0.07
N ASP A 485 38.96 14.41 1.10
CA ASP A 485 38.89 12.94 1.05
C ASP A 485 37.48 12.40 0.80
N ILE A 486 36.44 13.24 0.82
CA ILE A 486 35.09 12.90 0.35
C ILE A 486 35.09 12.18 -1.01
N GLY A 487 36.05 12.51 -1.88
CA GLY A 487 36.22 11.88 -3.19
C GLY A 487 36.49 10.37 -3.14
N GLU A 488 36.94 9.83 -2.00
CA GLU A 488 37.22 8.40 -1.82
C GLU A 488 35.96 7.54 -1.63
N LEU A 489 34.79 8.15 -1.34
CA LEU A 489 33.50 7.45 -1.19
C LEU A 489 32.91 7.00 -2.53
N LYS A 490 33.65 6.23 -3.34
CA LYS A 490 33.31 5.91 -4.74
C LYS A 490 31.96 5.18 -4.91
N ALA A 491 31.49 4.43 -3.90
CA ALA A 491 30.21 3.72 -3.96
C ALA A 491 29.01 4.55 -3.46
N ILE A 492 29.20 5.79 -2.99
CA ILE A 492 28.13 6.56 -2.34
C ILE A 492 26.97 6.85 -3.28
N VAL A 493 25.76 6.60 -2.79
CA VAL A 493 24.48 6.83 -3.47
C VAL A 493 23.72 7.97 -2.80
N GLY A 494 23.74 8.06 -1.46
CA GLY A 494 23.05 9.12 -0.72
C GLY A 494 23.90 9.71 0.39
N LEU A 495 24.05 11.03 0.37
CA LEU A 495 24.81 11.81 1.35
C LEU A 495 23.97 12.94 1.93
N TYR A 496 23.71 12.84 3.24
CA TYR A 496 22.84 13.76 3.98
C TYR A 496 23.60 14.41 5.14
N LEU A 497 24.08 15.63 4.93
CA LEU A 497 24.84 16.43 5.91
C LEU A 497 24.01 17.61 6.46
N HIS A 498 22.76 17.74 6.03
CA HIS A 498 21.94 18.91 6.28
C HIS A 498 21.67 19.17 7.77
N SER A 499 21.35 20.43 8.11
CA SER A 499 21.03 20.85 9.48
C SER A 499 22.15 20.55 10.47
N ASN A 500 23.36 21.06 10.18
CA ASN A 500 24.55 21.01 11.01
C ASN A 500 25.26 22.38 11.02
N HIS A 501 26.52 22.43 11.46
CA HIS A 501 27.38 23.61 11.43
C HIS A 501 28.61 23.42 10.52
N PHE A 502 28.48 22.60 9.46
CA PHE A 502 29.57 22.46 8.48
C PHE A 502 29.87 23.80 7.83
N SER A 503 31.15 24.13 7.67
CA SER A 503 31.63 25.39 7.14
C SER A 503 32.68 25.17 6.04
N GLY A 504 33.29 26.25 5.56
CA GLY A 504 34.27 26.19 4.48
C GLY A 504 33.63 26.20 3.09
N VAL A 505 34.47 26.03 2.08
CA VAL A 505 34.06 25.87 0.68
C VAL A 505 33.68 24.42 0.40
N ILE A 506 32.70 24.19 -0.49
CA ILE A 506 32.36 22.85 -0.95
C ILE A 506 33.54 22.29 -1.77
N PRO A 507 34.18 21.17 -1.38
CA PRO A 507 35.33 20.60 -2.09
C PRO A 507 35.00 20.21 -3.55
N THR A 508 35.90 20.48 -4.48
CA THR A 508 35.74 20.09 -5.89
C THR A 508 35.70 18.57 -6.09
N ARG A 509 36.32 17.79 -5.18
CA ARG A 509 36.32 16.31 -5.19
C ARG A 509 34.95 15.67 -5.01
N PHE A 510 33.92 16.42 -4.61
CA PHE A 510 32.53 15.96 -4.72
C PHE A 510 32.19 15.50 -6.14
N GLY A 511 32.71 16.17 -7.17
CA GLY A 511 32.49 15.82 -8.58
C GLY A 511 33.05 14.46 -9.00
N GLU A 512 33.78 13.76 -8.13
CA GLU A 512 34.26 12.39 -8.39
C GLU A 512 33.22 11.31 -8.04
N LEU A 513 32.11 11.67 -7.37
CA LEU A 513 31.11 10.74 -6.85
C LEU A 513 30.03 10.42 -7.89
N GLN A 514 30.41 9.74 -8.97
CA GLN A 514 29.53 9.51 -10.12
C GLN A 514 28.28 8.67 -9.82
N ASN A 515 28.29 7.88 -8.75
CA ASN A 515 27.16 7.07 -8.28
C ASN A 515 26.16 7.85 -7.39
N LEU A 516 26.51 9.07 -6.99
CA LEU A 516 25.71 9.86 -6.05
C LEU A 516 24.39 10.27 -6.70
N GLN A 517 23.28 9.89 -6.06
CA GLN A 517 21.92 10.19 -6.47
C GLN A 517 21.29 11.28 -5.60
N TYR A 518 21.60 11.30 -4.30
CA TYR A 518 21.01 12.21 -3.33
C TYR A 518 22.10 12.98 -2.59
N LEU A 519 22.11 14.31 -2.74
CA LEU A 519 23.01 15.19 -2.03
C LEU A 519 22.22 16.27 -1.28
N ASP A 520 22.27 16.25 0.04
CA ASP A 520 21.68 17.30 0.89
C ASP A 520 22.72 17.91 1.83
N LEU A 521 23.10 19.15 1.52
CA LEU A 521 24.01 20.01 2.30
C LEU A 521 23.27 21.19 2.95
N SER A 522 21.94 21.20 2.92
CA SER A 522 21.15 22.36 3.31
C SER A 522 21.27 22.72 4.79
N ASN A 523 21.01 23.98 5.14
CA ASN A 523 21.01 24.48 6.51
C ASN A 523 22.34 24.20 7.25
N ASN A 524 23.42 24.73 6.67
CA ASN A 524 24.79 24.71 7.17
C ASN A 524 25.40 26.11 7.00
N SER A 525 26.73 26.23 7.17
CA SER A 525 27.50 27.47 7.02
C SER A 525 28.47 27.41 5.84
N PHE A 526 28.16 26.66 4.78
CA PHE A 526 29.02 26.60 3.58
C PHE A 526 29.06 27.96 2.87
N PHE A 527 30.23 28.36 2.38
CA PHE A 527 30.41 29.60 1.63
C PHE A 527 31.21 29.40 0.34
N GLY A 528 31.29 30.45 -0.48
CA GLY A 528 31.96 30.40 -1.77
C GLY A 528 31.08 29.81 -2.87
N GLN A 529 31.68 29.43 -3.98
CA GLN A 529 30.95 29.06 -5.19
C GLN A 529 30.50 27.60 -5.20
N ILE A 530 29.39 27.32 -5.90
CA ILE A 530 28.98 25.96 -6.26
C ILE A 530 30.03 25.39 -7.24
N PRO A 531 30.70 24.25 -6.94
CA PRO A 531 31.77 23.73 -7.79
C PRO A 531 31.30 23.35 -9.20
N LEU A 532 32.04 23.80 -10.23
CA LEU A 532 31.76 23.43 -11.63
C LEU A 532 31.84 21.90 -11.85
N THR A 533 32.62 21.20 -11.02
CA THR A 533 32.79 19.74 -11.05
C THR A 533 31.52 18.97 -10.67
N PHE A 534 30.49 19.62 -10.10
CA PHE A 534 29.18 18.98 -9.86
C PHE A 534 28.52 18.49 -11.15
N ALA A 535 28.89 19.05 -12.31
CA ALA A 535 28.45 18.55 -13.61
C ALA A 535 28.91 17.12 -13.94
N ASN A 536 29.85 16.57 -13.16
CA ASN A 536 30.31 15.18 -13.28
C ASN A 536 29.50 14.20 -12.43
N LEU A 537 28.56 14.68 -11.61
CA LEU A 537 27.65 13.85 -10.80
C LEU A 537 26.53 13.27 -11.67
N ILE A 538 26.90 12.45 -12.66
CA ILE A 538 26.01 12.02 -13.75
C ILE A 538 24.76 11.25 -13.30
N SER A 539 24.77 10.63 -12.11
CA SER A 539 23.64 9.90 -11.55
C SER A 539 22.75 10.73 -10.60
N LEU A 540 23.06 12.02 -10.41
CA LEU A 540 22.41 12.85 -9.41
C LEU A 540 20.92 13.08 -9.73
N GLU A 541 20.05 12.77 -8.78
CA GLU A 541 18.60 12.95 -8.88
C GLU A 541 18.09 14.11 -8.01
N VAL A 542 18.69 14.30 -6.84
CA VAL A 542 18.28 15.34 -5.88
C VAL A 542 19.51 16.10 -5.38
N LEU A 543 19.49 17.42 -5.60
CA LEU A 543 20.49 18.36 -5.11
C LEU A 543 19.84 19.40 -4.18
N ASN A 544 20.22 19.40 -2.91
CA ASN A 544 19.77 20.40 -1.96
C ASN A 544 20.96 21.13 -1.31
N LEU A 545 21.09 22.41 -1.62
CA LEU A 545 22.12 23.32 -1.13
C LEU A 545 21.52 24.51 -0.36
N SER A 546 20.22 24.48 -0.07
CA SER A 546 19.52 25.65 0.46
C SER A 546 19.99 26.06 1.85
N SER A 547 19.78 27.32 2.23
CA SER A 547 20.08 27.83 3.57
C SER A 547 21.56 27.66 3.93
N ASN A 548 22.42 28.27 3.13
CA ASN A 548 23.87 28.38 3.33
C ASN A 548 24.31 29.83 2.99
N ALA A 549 25.63 30.08 2.94
CA ALA A 549 26.21 31.35 2.52
C ALA A 549 26.94 31.22 1.16
N LEU A 550 26.40 30.39 0.26
CA LEU A 550 26.99 30.16 -1.07
C LEU A 550 26.83 31.41 -1.93
N SER A 551 27.87 31.77 -2.69
CA SER A 551 27.94 32.98 -3.50
C SER A 551 28.34 32.71 -4.94
N GLY A 552 28.28 33.74 -5.79
CA GLY A 552 28.53 33.62 -7.23
C GLY A 552 27.35 33.01 -7.99
N THR A 553 27.63 32.51 -9.20
CA THR A 553 26.59 32.05 -10.14
C THR A 553 26.24 30.58 -9.98
N ILE A 554 24.99 30.20 -10.30
CA ILE A 554 24.62 28.80 -10.50
C ILE A 554 25.32 28.28 -11.77
N PRO A 555 26.16 27.22 -11.70
CA PRO A 555 26.90 26.75 -12.86
C PRO A 555 25.98 26.25 -13.98
N LYS A 556 26.09 26.85 -15.16
CA LYS A 556 25.36 26.39 -16.37
C LYS A 556 25.67 24.94 -16.74
N SER A 557 26.83 24.42 -16.34
CA SER A 557 27.20 23.01 -16.54
C SER A 557 26.26 22.02 -15.87
N LEU A 558 25.49 22.43 -14.85
CA LEU A 558 24.48 21.59 -14.19
C LEU A 558 23.30 21.23 -15.11
N GLU A 559 23.08 21.97 -16.21
CA GLU A 559 22.07 21.62 -17.23
C GLU A 559 22.32 20.25 -17.87
N LYS A 560 23.57 19.75 -17.81
CA LYS A 560 23.98 18.45 -18.38
C LYS A 560 23.50 17.24 -17.56
N LEU A 561 23.05 17.45 -16.31
CA LEU A 561 22.64 16.36 -15.42
C LEU A 561 21.24 15.87 -15.80
N SER A 562 21.16 14.90 -16.70
CA SER A 562 19.90 14.41 -17.28
C SER A 562 18.99 13.69 -16.29
N TYR A 563 19.53 13.16 -15.19
CA TYR A 563 18.77 12.47 -14.16
C TYR A 563 18.32 13.37 -13.01
N LEU A 564 18.73 14.65 -13.00
CA LEU A 564 18.42 15.58 -11.93
C LEU A 564 16.93 15.93 -11.97
N LYS A 565 16.18 15.48 -10.97
CA LYS A 565 14.73 15.67 -10.83
C LYS A 565 14.39 16.87 -9.95
N SER A 566 15.23 17.15 -8.96
CA SER A 566 15.00 18.20 -7.97
C SER A 566 16.29 18.94 -7.65
N ASN A 567 16.21 20.27 -7.64
CA ASN A 567 17.28 21.16 -7.18
C ASN A 567 16.69 22.21 -6.23
N ASN A 568 17.40 22.51 -5.16
CA ASN A 568 17.07 23.61 -4.26
C ASN A 568 18.34 24.34 -3.84
N VAL A 569 18.44 25.61 -4.21
CA VAL A 569 19.56 26.51 -3.91
C VAL A 569 19.10 27.75 -3.15
N SER A 570 17.87 27.76 -2.65
CA SER A 570 17.26 28.90 -1.95
C SER A 570 18.03 29.30 -0.69
N PHE A 571 17.84 30.54 -0.24
CA PHE A 571 18.44 31.11 0.95
C PHE A 571 19.97 31.01 0.93
N ASN A 572 20.58 31.52 -0.15
CA ASN A 572 22.01 31.71 -0.34
C ASN A 572 22.30 33.12 -0.89
N ASP A 573 23.56 33.50 -0.99
CA ASP A 573 24.04 34.76 -1.58
C ASP A 573 24.36 34.65 -3.09
N LEU A 574 23.62 33.79 -3.80
CA LEU A 574 23.82 33.53 -5.23
C LEU A 574 23.36 34.72 -6.09
N GLU A 575 24.07 34.93 -7.20
CA GLU A 575 23.83 36.02 -8.14
C GLU A 575 23.88 35.58 -9.62
N GLY A 576 23.36 36.42 -10.51
CA GLY A 576 23.43 36.20 -11.96
C GLY A 576 22.29 35.36 -12.52
N VAL A 577 22.48 34.89 -13.75
CA VAL A 577 21.43 34.26 -14.54
C VAL A 577 21.17 32.83 -14.08
N ILE A 578 19.91 32.49 -13.85
CA ILE A 578 19.49 31.10 -13.61
C ILE A 578 19.61 30.30 -14.92
N PRO A 579 20.25 29.11 -14.92
CA PRO A 579 20.32 28.26 -16.10
C PRO A 579 18.92 27.95 -16.65
N SER A 580 18.82 27.77 -17.96
CA SER A 580 17.54 27.65 -18.68
C SER A 580 17.22 26.23 -19.16
N GLY A 581 18.22 25.33 -19.10
CA GLY A 581 18.09 23.94 -19.52
C GLY A 581 18.01 22.94 -18.36
N GLY A 582 17.78 21.67 -18.70
CA GLY A 582 17.75 20.57 -17.73
C GLY A 582 16.66 20.76 -16.66
N VAL A 583 16.99 20.44 -15.41
CA VAL A 583 16.06 20.57 -14.27
C VAL A 583 15.59 22.01 -14.04
N PHE A 584 16.40 23.01 -14.39
CA PHE A 584 16.11 24.42 -14.11
C PHE A 584 14.95 24.97 -14.95
N ALA A 585 14.71 24.38 -16.13
CA ALA A 585 13.54 24.71 -16.95
C ALA A 585 12.21 24.37 -16.27
N ASN A 586 12.22 23.37 -15.37
CA ASN A 586 11.05 22.85 -14.67
C ASN A 586 11.10 23.14 -13.15
N SER A 587 12.06 23.93 -12.68
CA SER A 587 12.21 24.28 -11.26
C SER A 587 11.10 25.22 -10.78
N THR A 588 10.66 25.05 -9.55
CA THR A 588 9.74 25.98 -8.90
C THR A 588 10.49 27.22 -8.39
N LEU A 589 9.77 28.33 -8.19
CA LEU A 589 10.32 29.55 -7.55
C LEU A 589 10.98 29.24 -6.20
N GLN A 590 10.41 28.29 -5.45
CA GLN A 590 10.89 27.85 -4.14
C GLN A 590 12.36 27.41 -4.17
N SER A 591 12.83 26.86 -5.28
CA SER A 591 14.22 26.44 -5.46
C SER A 591 15.23 27.59 -5.42
N PHE A 592 14.80 28.85 -5.59
CA PHE A 592 15.68 30.02 -5.73
C PHE A 592 15.36 31.16 -4.75
N LEU A 593 14.34 31.01 -3.89
CA LEU A 593 13.94 32.04 -2.94
C LEU A 593 15.09 32.51 -2.06
N GLY A 594 15.07 33.77 -1.63
CA GLY A 594 16.08 34.31 -0.70
C GLY A 594 17.41 34.73 -1.34
N SER A 595 17.71 34.29 -2.57
CA SER A 595 18.91 34.71 -3.32
C SER A 595 18.60 35.91 -4.21
N LYS A 596 18.67 37.11 -3.62
CA LYS A 596 18.25 38.39 -4.25
C LYS A 596 19.04 38.78 -5.50
N GLY A 597 20.24 38.23 -5.69
CA GLY A 597 21.08 38.51 -6.85
C GLY A 597 20.73 37.70 -8.09
N LEU A 598 19.86 36.68 -7.96
CA LEU A 598 19.46 35.83 -9.08
C LEU A 598 18.45 36.53 -9.99
N CYS A 599 18.56 36.26 -11.29
CA CYS A 599 17.70 36.83 -12.30
C CYS A 599 17.42 35.84 -13.45
N GLY A 600 16.27 35.97 -14.12
CA GLY A 600 15.90 35.07 -15.22
C GLY A 600 14.44 35.20 -15.65
N VAL A 601 14.18 35.11 -16.96
CA VAL A 601 12.88 35.47 -17.55
C VAL A 601 11.84 34.34 -17.46
N HIS A 602 12.26 33.11 -17.15
CA HIS A 602 11.40 31.92 -17.23
C HIS A 602 10.63 31.58 -15.94
N ILE A 603 10.94 32.23 -14.81
CA ILE A 603 10.33 31.94 -13.51
C ILE A 603 9.60 33.18 -13.01
N LEU A 604 8.27 33.13 -13.00
CA LEU A 604 7.41 34.19 -12.48
C LEU A 604 7.87 34.60 -11.06
N GLU A 605 7.95 35.91 -10.81
CA GLU A 605 8.45 36.55 -9.56
C GLU A 605 9.98 36.71 -9.41
N ILE A 606 10.81 36.08 -10.25
CA ILE A 606 12.26 36.39 -10.29
C ILE A 606 12.49 37.62 -11.18
N PRO A 607 13.26 38.63 -10.72
CA PRO A 607 13.56 39.79 -11.54
C PRO A 607 14.18 39.39 -12.88
N ALA A 608 13.73 40.02 -13.97
CA ALA A 608 14.46 39.95 -15.22
C ALA A 608 15.87 40.49 -15.00
N CYS A 609 16.88 39.83 -15.57
CA CYS A 609 18.24 40.32 -15.48
C CYS A 609 18.30 41.74 -16.01
N ALA A 610 18.93 42.64 -15.25
CA ALA A 610 19.08 44.02 -15.67
C ALA A 610 19.78 44.04 -17.04
N ILE A 611 19.00 44.34 -18.08
CA ILE A 611 19.57 44.82 -19.32
C ILE A 611 20.17 46.16 -18.92
N ASN A 612 21.50 46.29 -18.99
CA ASN A 612 22.19 47.54 -18.71
C ASN A 612 21.65 48.65 -19.62
N ASN A 613 20.60 49.32 -19.16
CA ASN A 613 20.11 50.59 -19.63
C ASN A 613 19.77 51.40 -18.38
N PRO A 614 20.49 52.51 -18.13
CA PRO A 614 20.41 53.24 -16.89
C PRO A 614 19.10 54.02 -16.84
N GLY A 615 18.27 53.72 -15.83
CA GLY A 615 17.21 54.63 -15.39
C GLY A 615 15.81 54.02 -15.38
N LYS A 616 15.40 53.52 -14.20
CA LYS A 616 14.19 53.94 -13.46
C LYS A 616 13.94 52.95 -12.32
N GLN A 617 14.32 53.35 -11.11
CA GLN A 617 13.84 52.73 -9.88
C GLN A 617 12.41 53.17 -9.61
N SER A 618 11.52 52.22 -9.32
CA SER A 618 10.25 52.53 -8.65
C SER A 618 10.02 51.52 -7.52
N ASN A 619 9.83 52.09 -6.34
CA ASN A 619 9.65 51.43 -5.05
C ASN A 619 8.37 50.60 -4.98
N LEU A 620 8.45 49.37 -4.46
CA LEU A 620 7.30 48.63 -3.95
C LEU A 620 7.61 48.16 -2.52
N LYS A 621 6.73 48.57 -1.60
CA LYS A 621 6.77 48.25 -0.16
C LYS A 621 6.39 46.78 0.06
N GLU A 622 7.13 46.12 0.95
CA GLU A 622 6.89 44.76 1.43
C GLU A 622 5.52 44.60 2.10
N ASN A 623 4.78 43.55 1.75
CA ASN A 623 3.72 42.95 2.57
C ASN A 623 4.18 41.54 2.99
N LYS A 624 4.77 41.44 4.18
CA LYS A 624 5.14 40.16 4.83
C LYS A 624 3.89 39.56 5.46
N GLY A 625 3.47 38.37 5.02
CA GLY A 625 2.47 37.57 5.77
C GLY A 625 1.67 36.49 5.02
N LYS A 626 1.58 36.45 3.69
CA LYS A 626 0.64 35.55 2.97
C LYS A 626 1.25 34.53 1.98
N SER A 627 2.57 34.41 1.90
CA SER A 627 3.24 33.71 0.77
C SER A 627 3.26 32.18 0.85
N LYS A 628 3.33 31.56 2.05
CA LYS A 628 3.42 30.08 2.19
C LYS A 628 2.12 29.33 1.92
N ASP A 629 1.00 30.02 2.03
CA ASP A 629 -0.34 29.45 1.96
C ASP A 629 -0.85 29.38 0.50
N VAL A 630 -0.51 30.38 -0.30
CA VAL A 630 -0.80 30.44 -1.74
C VAL A 630 -0.08 29.31 -2.50
N GLU A 631 1.13 28.95 -2.09
CA GLU A 631 1.95 27.92 -2.74
C GLU A 631 1.37 26.49 -2.58
N LYS A 632 0.86 26.15 -1.39
CA LYS A 632 0.21 24.85 -1.12
C LYS A 632 -1.11 24.70 -1.88
N LEU A 633 -1.86 25.80 -1.97
CA LEU A 633 -3.07 25.87 -2.78
C LEU A 633 -2.74 25.64 -4.26
N TRP A 634 -1.65 26.23 -4.76
CA TRP A 634 -1.23 26.11 -6.15
C TRP A 634 -0.81 24.67 -6.53
N LEU A 635 -0.09 23.98 -5.65
CA LEU A 635 0.28 22.56 -5.83
C LEU A 635 -0.94 21.62 -5.90
N CYS A 636 -1.98 21.88 -5.12
CA CYS A 636 -3.21 21.08 -5.14
C CYS A 636 -3.98 21.27 -6.46
N VAL A 637 -4.09 22.52 -6.93
CA VAL A 637 -4.72 22.92 -8.19
C VAL A 637 -4.00 22.27 -9.38
N GLN A 638 -2.67 22.33 -9.43
CA GLN A 638 -1.88 21.77 -10.54
C GLN A 638 -2.02 20.25 -10.74
N ARG A 639 -2.27 19.49 -9.66
CA ARG A 639 -2.39 18.02 -9.76
C ARG A 639 -3.64 17.56 -10.50
N HIS A 640 -4.64 18.41 -10.65
CA HIS A 640 -5.98 18.03 -11.12
C HIS A 640 -6.39 18.75 -12.40
N ILE A 641 -5.55 19.65 -12.94
CA ILE A 641 -5.93 20.57 -14.01
C ILE A 641 -4.85 20.59 -15.09
N VAL A 642 -5.29 20.55 -16.35
CA VAL A 642 -4.39 20.63 -17.52
C VAL A 642 -3.92 22.07 -17.72
N TRP A 643 -2.64 22.24 -18.04
CA TRP A 643 -2.03 23.55 -18.31
C TRP A 643 -2.81 24.36 -19.35
N GLY A 644 -3.09 25.63 -19.04
CA GLY A 644 -3.87 26.55 -19.88
C GLY A 644 -5.37 26.64 -19.54
N THR A 645 -5.88 25.80 -18.63
CA THR A 645 -7.29 25.86 -18.20
C THR A 645 -7.50 26.97 -17.17
N ALA A 646 -8.41 27.91 -17.44
CA ALA A 646 -8.83 28.93 -16.47
C ALA A 646 -9.75 28.30 -15.41
N VAL A 647 -9.47 28.55 -14.13
CA VAL A 647 -10.26 28.06 -12.99
C VAL A 647 -10.52 29.16 -11.97
N ALA A 648 -11.63 29.06 -11.24
CA ALA A 648 -11.94 29.92 -10.11
C ALA A 648 -11.57 29.22 -8.80
N ILE A 649 -10.89 29.94 -7.88
CA ILE A 649 -10.47 29.37 -6.59
C ILE A 649 -11.14 30.14 -5.45
N LYS A 650 -12.00 29.45 -4.70
CA LYS A 650 -12.66 29.98 -3.49
C LYS A 650 -11.86 29.51 -2.27
N VAL A 651 -11.11 30.41 -1.64
CA VAL A 651 -10.30 30.14 -0.44
C VAL A 651 -11.06 30.56 0.81
N LEU A 652 -11.07 29.72 1.84
CA LEU A 652 -11.75 29.97 3.10
C LEU A 652 -10.76 30.21 4.24
N ASP A 653 -11.05 31.21 5.05
CA ASP A 653 -10.28 31.57 6.23
C ASP A 653 -10.59 30.60 7.39
N LEU A 654 -9.55 29.97 7.95
CA LEU A 654 -9.68 28.92 8.97
C LEU A 654 -9.75 29.44 10.41
N GLU A 655 -9.65 30.75 10.64
CA GLU A 655 -9.71 31.31 12.00
C GLU A 655 -11.13 31.26 12.62
N ASN A 656 -12.16 30.85 11.87
CA ASN A 656 -13.56 30.84 12.33
C ASN A 656 -14.23 29.47 12.17
N GLU A 657 -14.58 28.82 13.30
CA GLU A 657 -15.24 27.51 13.36
C GLU A 657 -16.58 27.47 12.58
N GLN A 658 -17.26 28.61 12.47
CA GLN A 658 -18.52 28.73 11.74
C GLN A 658 -18.31 28.69 10.22
N VAL A 659 -17.13 29.07 9.73
CA VAL A 659 -16.72 28.97 8.31
C VAL A 659 -16.35 27.53 7.94
N CYS A 660 -15.74 26.77 8.85
CA CYS A 660 -15.47 25.34 8.67
C CYS A 660 -16.76 24.53 8.49
N LYS A 661 -17.81 24.82 9.27
CA LYS A 661 -19.13 24.17 9.13
C LYS A 661 -19.78 24.46 7.77
N ARG A 662 -19.59 25.66 7.22
CA ARG A 662 -20.09 26.03 5.88
C ARG A 662 -19.37 25.25 4.77
N PHE A 663 -18.05 25.10 4.88
CA PHE A 663 -17.26 24.31 3.94
C PHE A 663 -17.67 22.84 3.90
N ASP A 664 -17.87 22.22 5.07
CA ASP A 664 -18.22 20.80 5.17
C ASP A 664 -19.62 20.55 4.59
N THR A 665 -20.56 21.48 4.80
CA THR A 665 -21.88 21.47 4.18
C THR A 665 -21.79 21.58 2.66
N GLU A 666 -21.06 22.56 2.15
CA GLU A 666 -20.87 22.79 0.71
C GLU A 666 -20.22 21.56 0.04
N CYS A 667 -19.19 20.96 0.64
CA CYS A 667 -18.58 19.71 0.16
C CYS A 667 -19.57 18.55 0.11
N LYS A 668 -20.43 18.43 1.13
CA LYS A 668 -21.41 17.35 1.23
C LYS A 668 -22.51 17.46 0.18
N VAL A 669 -22.95 18.68 -0.14
CA VAL A 669 -23.90 18.93 -1.23
C VAL A 669 -23.25 18.65 -2.57
N MET A 670 -22.10 19.29 -2.85
CA MET A 670 -21.43 19.21 -4.16
C MET A 670 -20.91 17.81 -4.51
N ARG A 671 -20.68 16.93 -3.53
CA ARG A 671 -20.34 15.52 -3.79
C ARG A 671 -21.50 14.72 -4.41
N ASN A 672 -22.74 15.13 -4.15
CA ASN A 672 -23.94 14.35 -4.47
C ASN A 672 -24.79 14.96 -5.60
N VAL A 673 -24.55 16.22 -5.98
CA VAL A 673 -25.29 16.89 -7.05
C VAL A 673 -24.47 17.00 -8.32
N ARG A 674 -25.10 16.78 -9.48
CA ARG A 674 -24.49 16.99 -10.81
C ARG A 674 -25.57 17.46 -11.77
N HIS A 675 -25.51 18.74 -12.15
CA HIS A 675 -26.49 19.34 -13.06
C HIS A 675 -25.84 20.44 -13.91
N ARG A 676 -26.35 20.65 -15.13
CA ARG A 676 -25.76 21.55 -16.12
C ARG A 676 -25.82 23.04 -15.75
N TYR A 677 -26.73 23.43 -14.87
CA TYR A 677 -26.88 24.81 -14.40
C TYR A 677 -26.37 25.00 -12.96
N LEU A 678 -25.51 24.09 -12.49
CA LEU A 678 -24.78 24.23 -11.22
C LEU A 678 -23.30 24.44 -11.50
N VAL A 679 -22.64 25.28 -10.71
CA VAL A 679 -21.19 25.50 -10.83
C VAL A 679 -20.44 24.19 -10.56
N SER A 680 -19.65 23.74 -11.52
CA SER A 680 -18.91 22.48 -11.40
C SER A 680 -17.70 22.61 -10.47
N VAL A 681 -17.58 21.68 -9.52
CA VAL A 681 -16.38 21.53 -8.69
C VAL A 681 -15.40 20.60 -9.41
N ILE A 682 -14.23 21.13 -9.75
CA ILE A 682 -13.15 20.36 -10.37
C ILE A 682 -12.45 19.53 -9.29
N THR A 683 -12.07 20.16 -8.18
CA THR A 683 -11.46 19.49 -7.03
C THR A 683 -11.57 20.33 -5.76
N THR A 684 -11.25 19.75 -4.61
CA THR A 684 -11.13 20.46 -3.33
C THR A 684 -9.74 20.29 -2.75
N CYS A 685 -9.26 21.35 -2.10
CA CYS A 685 -7.93 21.42 -1.51
C CYS A 685 -8.09 21.70 -0.02
N SER A 686 -7.56 20.81 0.82
CA SER A 686 -7.63 20.95 2.28
C SER A 686 -6.28 20.68 2.92
N SER A 687 -5.90 21.53 3.87
CA SER A 687 -4.73 21.39 4.75
C SER A 687 -5.08 21.93 6.14
N ASP A 688 -4.18 21.79 7.10
CA ASP A 688 -4.38 22.27 8.48
C ASP A 688 -4.60 23.80 8.58
N TYR A 689 -4.25 24.56 7.54
CA TYR A 689 -4.28 26.04 7.53
C TYR A 689 -5.11 26.65 6.39
N ILE A 690 -5.53 25.86 5.38
CA ILE A 690 -6.32 26.34 4.24
C ILE A 690 -7.33 25.29 3.79
N ARG A 691 -8.56 25.72 3.50
CA ARG A 691 -9.57 24.96 2.75
C ARG A 691 -10.00 25.75 1.52
N ALA A 692 -10.06 25.12 0.36
CA ALA A 692 -10.44 25.79 -0.88
C ALA A 692 -11.18 24.88 -1.87
N PHE A 693 -12.08 25.49 -2.63
CA PHE A 693 -12.70 24.87 -3.81
C PHE A 693 -12.00 25.34 -5.07
N VAL A 694 -11.76 24.40 -5.98
CA VAL A 694 -11.36 24.68 -7.35
C VAL A 694 -12.55 24.43 -8.25
N LEU A 695 -13.08 25.51 -8.80
CA LEU A 695 -14.31 25.56 -9.56
C LEU A 695 -14.01 25.86 -11.02
N GLN A 696 -14.92 25.47 -11.91
CA GLN A 696 -14.91 25.97 -13.28
C GLN A 696 -14.96 27.52 -13.27
N PHE A 697 -14.10 28.15 -14.06
CA PHE A 697 -14.09 29.61 -14.20
C PHE A 697 -15.28 30.08 -15.04
N MET A 698 -15.96 31.11 -14.56
CA MET A 698 -17.12 31.74 -15.21
C MET A 698 -16.71 33.13 -15.72
N PRO A 699 -16.36 33.28 -17.01
CA PRO A 699 -15.68 34.48 -17.51
C PRO A 699 -16.55 35.73 -17.51
N ASN A 700 -17.88 35.59 -17.55
CA ASN A 700 -18.80 36.73 -17.47
C ASN A 700 -19.14 37.13 -16.02
N GLY A 701 -18.55 36.49 -15.01
CA GLY A 701 -18.70 36.87 -13.60
C GLY A 701 -20.11 36.62 -13.04
N SER A 702 -20.46 37.33 -11.95
CA SER A 702 -21.76 37.18 -11.28
C SER A 702 -22.85 38.04 -11.93
N LEU A 703 -24.10 37.58 -11.84
CA LEU A 703 -25.29 38.31 -12.29
C LEU A 703 -25.42 39.68 -11.60
N GLU A 704 -24.98 39.80 -10.35
CA GLU A 704 -24.94 41.08 -9.61
C GLU A 704 -24.20 42.18 -10.38
N ASN A 705 -23.06 41.86 -11.01
CA ASN A 705 -22.29 42.83 -11.79
C ASN A 705 -23.06 43.36 -13.00
N TRP A 706 -23.86 42.50 -13.63
CA TRP A 706 -24.66 42.83 -14.81
C TRP A 706 -25.96 43.57 -14.49
N LEU A 707 -26.37 43.57 -13.22
CA LEU A 707 -27.57 44.25 -12.75
C LEU A 707 -27.26 45.62 -12.15
N TYR A 708 -26.10 45.80 -11.50
CA TYR A 708 -25.83 46.98 -10.68
C TYR A 708 -24.61 47.81 -11.08
N ARG A 709 -23.75 47.36 -12.02
CA ARG A 709 -22.66 48.21 -12.53
C ARG A 709 -23.16 49.06 -13.70
N GLU A 710 -22.74 50.33 -13.74
CA GLU A 710 -23.19 51.32 -14.73
C GLU A 710 -22.75 51.00 -16.17
N ASP A 711 -21.75 50.13 -16.35
CA ASP A 711 -21.13 49.76 -17.62
C ASP A 711 -21.66 48.45 -18.24
N LEU A 712 -22.52 47.70 -17.53
CA LEU A 712 -23.02 46.39 -17.95
C LEU A 712 -24.53 46.29 -17.80
N HIS A 713 -25.24 45.82 -18.82
CA HIS A 713 -26.70 45.71 -18.79
C HIS A 713 -27.20 44.45 -19.50
N LEU A 714 -28.18 43.77 -18.89
CA LEU A 714 -28.94 42.69 -19.52
C LEU A 714 -30.24 43.19 -20.13
N ASN A 715 -30.55 42.74 -21.35
CA ASN A 715 -31.86 42.94 -21.95
C ASN A 715 -32.91 41.98 -21.36
N LEU A 716 -34.20 42.24 -21.62
CA LEU A 716 -35.30 41.45 -21.03
C LEU A 716 -35.22 39.96 -21.39
N HIS A 717 -34.84 39.63 -22.62
CA HIS A 717 -34.68 38.23 -23.06
C HIS A 717 -33.61 37.51 -22.24
N GLN A 718 -32.42 38.11 -22.10
CA GLN A 718 -31.32 37.56 -21.31
C GLN A 718 -31.70 37.39 -19.83
N ARG A 719 -32.43 38.36 -19.25
CA ARG A 719 -32.92 38.26 -17.87
C ARG A 719 -33.86 37.06 -17.69
N VAL A 720 -34.76 36.83 -18.64
CA VAL A 720 -35.67 35.67 -18.63
C VAL A 720 -34.92 34.35 -18.81
N THR A 721 -33.91 34.30 -19.69
CA THR A 721 -33.06 33.11 -19.87
C THR A 721 -32.30 32.77 -18.60
N VAL A 722 -31.64 33.76 -17.98
CA VAL A 722 -30.91 33.58 -16.71
C VAL A 722 -31.84 33.09 -15.59
N MET A 723 -33.07 33.63 -15.53
CA MET A 723 -34.08 33.19 -14.59
C MET A 723 -34.48 31.72 -14.81
N LEU A 724 -34.68 31.32 -16.07
CA LEU A 724 -35.05 29.95 -16.42
C LEU A 724 -33.94 28.96 -16.05
N ASP A 725 -32.69 29.28 -16.38
CA ASP A 725 -31.52 28.46 -16.05
C ASP A 725 -31.39 28.26 -14.52
N ALA A 726 -31.54 29.33 -13.74
CA ALA A 726 -31.52 29.27 -12.29
C ALA A 726 -32.72 28.48 -11.73
N ALA A 727 -33.92 28.63 -12.30
CA ALA A 727 -35.10 27.87 -11.90
C ALA A 727 -34.93 26.37 -12.16
N MET A 728 -34.35 25.98 -13.29
CA MET A 728 -34.04 24.58 -13.60
C MET A 728 -32.99 23.98 -12.65
N ALA A 729 -32.00 24.77 -12.22
CA ALA A 729 -31.05 24.35 -11.20
C ALA A 729 -31.74 24.06 -9.85
N VAL A 730 -32.63 24.97 -9.42
CA VAL A 730 -33.36 24.86 -8.14
C VAL A 730 -34.37 23.72 -8.17
N GLU A 731 -35.06 23.50 -9.30
CA GLU A 731 -35.99 22.38 -9.49
C GLU A 731 -35.28 21.03 -9.35
N TYR A 732 -34.10 20.89 -9.95
CA TYR A 732 -33.25 19.71 -9.80
C TYR A 732 -32.83 19.46 -8.34
N LEU A 733 -32.45 20.50 -7.59
CA LEU A 733 -32.03 20.36 -6.19
C LEU A 733 -33.17 19.92 -5.27
N HIS A 734 -34.39 20.37 -5.55
CA HIS A 734 -35.56 20.06 -4.74
C HIS A 734 -36.21 18.71 -5.09
N HIS A 735 -36.33 18.40 -6.38
CA HIS A 735 -37.11 17.24 -6.86
C HIS A 735 -36.28 16.21 -7.62
N GLY A 736 -35.14 16.60 -8.20
CA GLY A 736 -34.29 15.75 -9.05
C GLY A 736 -33.30 14.86 -8.29
N HIS A 737 -33.15 15.02 -6.97
CA HIS A 737 -32.19 14.28 -6.14
C HIS A 737 -32.89 13.43 -5.06
N VAL A 738 -32.33 12.26 -4.72
CA VAL A 738 -32.93 11.25 -3.81
C VAL A 738 -33.26 11.82 -2.41
N THR A 739 -32.49 12.80 -1.96
CA THR A 739 -32.78 13.62 -0.78
C THR A 739 -32.92 15.09 -1.19
N PRO A 740 -34.04 15.76 -0.92
CA PRO A 740 -34.23 17.17 -1.29
C PRO A 740 -33.19 18.10 -0.65
N ILE A 741 -32.69 19.07 -1.42
CA ILE A 741 -31.67 20.04 -1.00
C ILE A 741 -32.23 21.45 -1.20
N VAL A 742 -32.24 22.26 -0.15
CA VAL A 742 -32.62 23.68 -0.21
C VAL A 742 -31.35 24.54 -0.20
N HIS A 743 -31.22 25.48 -1.14
CA HIS A 743 -29.98 26.26 -1.31
C HIS A 743 -29.76 27.26 -0.17
N CYS A 744 -30.83 27.93 0.29
CA CYS A 744 -30.86 28.90 1.40
C CYS A 744 -30.07 30.22 1.21
N ASP A 745 -29.46 30.49 0.05
CA ASP A 745 -28.71 31.74 -0.23
C ASP A 745 -28.77 32.10 -1.73
N LEU A 746 -29.92 31.95 -2.37
CA LEU A 746 -30.07 32.24 -3.79
C LEU A 746 -30.18 33.76 -4.00
N LYS A 747 -29.13 34.38 -4.54
CA LYS A 747 -29.02 35.83 -4.81
C LYS A 747 -28.18 36.09 -6.06
N PRO A 748 -28.28 37.29 -6.69
CA PRO A 748 -27.53 37.59 -7.91
C PRO A 748 -26.01 37.40 -7.81
N ALA A 749 -25.41 37.57 -6.63
CA ALA A 749 -23.98 37.36 -6.43
C ALA A 749 -23.56 35.87 -6.56
N ASN A 750 -24.49 34.94 -6.32
CA ASN A 750 -24.26 33.50 -6.32
C ASN A 750 -24.69 32.81 -7.64
N ILE A 751 -25.13 33.61 -8.62
CA ILE A 751 -25.47 33.15 -9.97
C ILE A 751 -24.37 33.65 -10.89
N LEU A 752 -23.60 32.71 -11.45
CA LEU A 752 -22.46 33.00 -12.31
C LEU A 752 -22.80 32.73 -13.78
N LEU A 753 -22.23 33.52 -14.69
CA LEU A 753 -22.49 33.43 -16.12
C LEU A 753 -21.26 32.87 -16.85
N ASP A 754 -21.47 31.83 -17.65
CA ASP A 754 -20.42 31.22 -18.49
C ASP A 754 -20.17 32.02 -19.78
N GLU A 755 -19.34 31.51 -20.68
CA GLU A 755 -19.00 32.14 -21.97
C GLU A 755 -20.23 32.42 -22.86
N ASP A 756 -21.27 31.59 -22.75
CA ASP A 756 -22.50 31.65 -23.53
C ASP A 756 -23.64 32.43 -22.84
N MET A 757 -23.34 33.10 -21.72
CA MET A 757 -24.31 33.81 -20.86
C MET A 757 -25.35 32.89 -20.19
N VAL A 758 -25.04 31.59 -20.05
CA VAL A 758 -25.86 30.61 -19.34
C VAL A 758 -25.63 30.72 -17.84
N ALA A 759 -26.72 30.72 -17.07
CA ALA A 759 -26.64 30.90 -15.63
C ALA A 759 -26.32 29.60 -14.88
N HIS A 760 -25.37 29.69 -13.96
CA HIS A 760 -24.92 28.59 -13.10
C HIS A 760 -25.04 29.00 -11.63
N VAL A 761 -25.81 28.23 -10.85
CA VAL A 761 -26.00 28.47 -9.41
C VAL A 761 -24.82 27.89 -8.62
N GLY A 762 -24.25 28.68 -7.71
CA GLY A 762 -23.13 28.30 -6.85
C GLY A 762 -23.26 28.82 -5.41
N ASP A 763 -22.25 28.51 -4.57
CA ASP A 763 -22.18 28.84 -3.14
C ASP A 763 -23.20 28.14 -2.22
N PHE A 764 -22.94 26.86 -1.92
CA PHE A 764 -23.82 26.01 -1.10
C PHE A 764 -23.45 26.02 0.40
N GLY A 765 -22.72 27.06 0.85
CA GLY A 765 -22.16 27.13 2.21
C GLY A 765 -23.19 27.01 3.34
N ILE A 766 -24.45 27.37 3.10
CA ILE A 766 -25.54 27.29 4.10
C ILE A 766 -26.72 26.42 3.66
N SER A 767 -26.54 25.61 2.62
CA SER A 767 -27.59 24.74 2.09
C SER A 767 -27.97 23.62 3.06
N LYS A 768 -29.22 23.16 2.99
CA LYS A 768 -29.74 22.12 3.88
C LYS A 768 -30.14 20.87 3.10
N ILE A 769 -29.61 19.72 3.52
CA ILE A 769 -29.99 18.40 3.03
C ILE A 769 -31.09 17.86 3.95
N LEU A 770 -32.30 17.68 3.43
CA LEU A 770 -33.46 17.24 4.21
C LEU A 770 -33.49 15.70 4.26
N ALA A 771 -33.13 15.12 5.41
CA ALA A 771 -33.19 13.68 5.62
C ALA A 771 -34.63 13.24 5.96
N ILE A 772 -35.16 12.27 5.22
CA ILE A 772 -36.54 11.76 5.32
C ILE A 772 -36.83 11.12 6.71
N SER A 773 -35.82 10.85 7.56
CA SER A 773 -35.98 10.08 8.80
C SER A 773 -35.69 10.81 10.11
N LYS A 774 -35.72 12.16 10.16
CA LYS A 774 -35.66 12.89 11.45
C LYS A 774 -36.75 13.95 11.53
N SER A 775 -37.76 13.72 12.37
CA SER A 775 -38.64 14.80 12.83
C SER A 775 -37.84 15.77 13.68
N MET A 776 -37.44 16.91 13.11
CA MET A 776 -36.86 18.02 13.87
C MET A 776 -37.49 19.31 13.36
N ALA A 777 -38.32 19.93 14.20
CA ALA A 777 -38.74 21.31 14.00
C ALA A 777 -37.56 22.23 14.32
N TYR A 778 -37.18 23.06 13.34
CA TYR A 778 -36.21 24.14 13.52
C TYR A 778 -36.92 25.46 13.22
N THR A 779 -36.95 26.36 14.21
CA THR A 779 -37.35 27.76 14.03
C THR A 779 -36.11 28.63 14.21
N GLU A 780 -35.23 28.65 13.21
CA GLU A 780 -34.13 29.61 13.14
C GLU A 780 -34.20 30.35 11.80
N THR A 781 -34.25 31.69 11.87
CA THR A 781 -34.17 32.57 10.71
C THR A 781 -32.74 32.54 10.18
N LEU A 782 -32.55 32.06 8.95
CA LEU A 782 -31.23 31.95 8.31
C LEU A 782 -31.23 32.71 6.98
N GLY A 783 -30.20 33.52 6.76
CA GLY A 783 -30.02 34.33 5.55
C GLY A 783 -28.82 35.26 5.67
N THR A 784 -28.26 35.69 4.54
CA THR A 784 -27.20 36.71 4.46
C THR A 784 -27.83 38.11 4.45
N LEU A 785 -27.10 39.16 4.85
CA LEU A 785 -27.61 40.55 4.82
C LEU A 785 -28.18 40.88 3.41
N GLY A 786 -29.49 41.14 3.32
CA GLY A 786 -30.20 41.37 2.04
C GLY A 786 -31.06 40.20 1.51
N TYR A 787 -31.01 39.01 2.12
CA TYR A 787 -31.82 37.84 1.75
C TYR A 787 -32.29 37.07 3.00
N ILE A 788 -33.59 36.77 3.12
CA ILE A 788 -34.18 36.03 4.26
C ILE A 788 -35.05 34.90 3.73
N ALA A 789 -34.65 33.64 4.00
CA ALA A 789 -35.51 32.48 3.74
C ALA A 789 -36.23 32.08 5.04
N PRO A 790 -37.59 32.13 5.11
CA PRO A 790 -38.31 31.61 6.26
C PRO A 790 -38.30 30.08 6.24
N VAL A 791 -37.68 29.45 7.23
CA VAL A 791 -37.79 27.99 7.44
C VAL A 791 -38.90 27.74 8.45
N GLY A 792 -40.12 27.50 7.97
CA GLY A 792 -41.25 27.06 8.79
C GLY A 792 -41.62 25.61 8.44
N LEU A 793 -41.37 24.67 9.36
CA LEU A 793 -41.87 23.30 9.28
C LEU A 793 -42.66 23.00 10.56
N THR A 794 -44.00 22.99 10.46
CA THR A 794 -44.89 22.48 11.50
C THR A 794 -45.49 21.14 11.06
N ARG A 795 -45.42 20.13 11.94
CA ARG A 795 -46.34 18.99 11.92
C ARG A 795 -46.78 18.75 13.36
N ASP A 796 -47.93 19.31 13.73
CA ASP A 796 -48.59 19.01 15.00
C ASP A 796 -49.03 17.54 14.98
N GLN A 797 -48.56 16.77 15.97
CA GLN A 797 -49.15 15.47 16.29
C GLN A 797 -50.50 15.69 16.96
N LYS A 798 -51.59 15.45 16.23
CA LYS A 798 -52.86 14.91 16.75
C LYS A 798 -53.77 14.53 15.59
N THR A 799 -53.82 13.24 15.24
CA THR A 799 -55.04 12.41 15.20
C THR A 799 -54.76 11.07 14.50
N SER A 800 -55.32 10.04 15.12
CA SER A 800 -55.42 8.64 14.72
C SER A 800 -56.22 8.43 13.43
N ASP A 801 -55.96 7.28 12.79
CA ASP A 801 -56.85 6.54 11.87
C ASP A 801 -57.48 7.30 10.70
N ALA A 802 -56.85 7.18 9.53
CA ALA A 802 -57.49 6.77 8.26
C ALA A 802 -56.47 6.93 7.13
N GLY A 803 -56.29 5.87 6.32
CA GLY A 803 -55.49 5.95 5.11
C GLY A 803 -56.15 6.85 4.07
N LEU A 804 -55.34 7.72 3.44
CA LEU A 804 -55.51 8.42 2.15
C LEU A 804 -54.16 9.14 1.81
N PRO A 805 -53.93 9.62 0.56
CA PRO A 805 -52.83 9.18 -0.31
C PRO A 805 -51.55 10.02 -0.24
N VAL A 806 -50.56 9.59 -1.03
CA VAL A 806 -49.16 10.06 -1.15
C VAL A 806 -49.01 11.53 -1.65
N ASP A 807 -50.10 12.28 -1.80
CA ASP A 807 -50.08 13.59 -2.46
C ASP A 807 -49.86 14.79 -1.51
N ALA A 808 -49.59 14.56 -0.23
CA ALA A 808 -49.30 15.63 0.75
C ALA A 808 -47.80 16.01 0.84
N VAL A 809 -46.94 15.39 0.01
CA VAL A 809 -45.51 15.76 -0.03
C VAL A 809 -45.33 17.06 -0.82
N ASP A 810 -46.16 17.34 -1.83
CA ASP A 810 -45.95 18.48 -2.74
C ASP A 810 -46.28 19.85 -2.12
N GLU A 811 -47.21 19.95 -1.16
CA GLU A 811 -47.56 21.24 -0.54
C GLU A 811 -46.51 21.76 0.48
N VAL A 812 -45.65 20.87 1.02
CA VAL A 812 -44.61 21.26 1.98
C VAL A 812 -43.34 21.77 1.28
N PHE A 813 -43.15 21.43 -0.01
CA PHE A 813 -42.01 21.87 -0.82
C PHE A 813 -42.29 23.14 -1.65
N ALA A 814 -43.54 23.58 -1.78
CA ALA A 814 -43.88 24.79 -2.55
C ALA A 814 -43.37 26.10 -1.88
N PHE A 815 -43.32 26.16 -0.54
CA PHE A 815 -42.96 27.37 0.21
C PHE A 815 -41.47 27.77 0.11
N PRO A 816 -40.49 26.83 0.15
CA PRO A 816 -39.07 27.17 -0.08
C PRO A 816 -38.78 27.55 -1.54
N VAL A 817 -39.36 26.83 -2.51
CA VAL A 817 -39.15 27.04 -3.96
C VAL A 817 -39.62 28.45 -4.39
N GLN A 818 -40.81 28.86 -3.96
CA GLN A 818 -41.35 30.19 -4.29
C GLN A 818 -40.45 31.31 -3.73
N ASN A 819 -39.91 31.16 -2.52
CA ASN A 819 -39.10 32.22 -1.89
C ASN A 819 -37.70 32.37 -2.50
N GLU A 820 -37.03 31.27 -2.87
CA GLU A 820 -35.72 31.34 -3.53
C GLU A 820 -35.82 32.05 -4.89
N LEU A 821 -36.84 31.73 -5.68
CA LEU A 821 -37.04 32.31 -7.01
C LEU A 821 -37.66 33.73 -6.98
N LEU A 822 -38.49 34.06 -5.98
CA LEU A 822 -39.09 35.39 -5.85
C LEU A 822 -38.04 36.48 -5.58
N ALA A 823 -37.01 36.18 -4.80
CA ALA A 823 -35.89 37.10 -4.58
C ALA A 823 -35.12 37.39 -5.89
N LEU A 824 -34.94 36.38 -6.73
CA LEU A 824 -34.30 36.52 -8.02
C LEU A 824 -35.16 37.30 -9.03
N LEU A 825 -36.47 37.06 -9.06
CA LEU A 825 -37.42 37.81 -9.90
C LEU A 825 -37.40 39.31 -9.57
N ASN A 826 -37.41 39.65 -8.29
CA ASN A 826 -37.32 41.03 -7.82
C ASN A 826 -35.98 41.67 -8.23
N ALA A 827 -34.87 40.94 -8.12
CA ALA A 827 -33.56 41.45 -8.53
C ALA A 827 -33.45 41.68 -10.05
N LEU A 828 -34.10 40.83 -10.86
CA LEU A 828 -34.11 40.95 -12.32
C LEU A 828 -35.10 41.99 -12.87
N ASN A 829 -35.92 42.63 -12.02
CA ASN A 829 -37.06 43.47 -12.41
C ASN A 829 -38.03 42.76 -13.37
N ILE A 830 -38.26 41.46 -13.19
CA ILE A 830 -39.24 40.70 -13.96
C ILE A 830 -40.55 40.68 -13.16
N TYR A 831 -41.47 41.58 -13.50
CA TYR A 831 -42.82 41.57 -12.96
C TYR A 831 -43.65 40.56 -13.75
N ILE A 832 -43.95 39.41 -13.13
CA ILE A 832 -44.94 38.47 -13.65
C ILE A 832 -46.33 39.05 -13.31
N LEU A 833 -47.16 39.28 -14.32
CA LEU A 833 -48.59 39.62 -14.16
C LEU A 833 -49.41 38.38 -13.85
#